data_AF-Q6ALX1-F1
#
_entry.id   AF-Q6ALX1-F1
#
_cell.length_a   1.000
_cell.length_b   1.000
_cell.length_c   1.000
_cell.angle_alpha   90.00
_cell.angle_beta   90.00
_cell.angle_gamma   90.00
#
_symmetry.space_group_name_H-M   'P 1'
#
loop_
_entity.id
_entity.type
_entity.pdbx_description
1 polymer ?
#
loop_
_entity_poly.entity_id
_entity_poly.type
_entity_poly.pdbx_seq_one_letter_code
_entity_poly.pdbx_strand_id
1 'polypeptide(L)'
;MNFISRCVFKNKFPFFHLCLLIAFFLPSLPLLSAFPQKEVHNRQILIIQAGYEGYPWTDSQHKGIQDVFSSVPEPTDLFFEYIDSKRNHGVTYFKNLQKFWEIKYSNQHIDLIITCDNQAYEFFLKNRSALFQDTPLVFAGVNRFDSASLKGKKLITGIVEENDLEATVEIALHLHPRTKKIVFIIPGAQSYRLQWVKDLPARYREEVEQVILTVKELGEIDRELDALGPDIIAILLHNVVSRDGIYMPVQKFVVHLAENRPFPIYALWDSTLGRGIVGGKLVNGELQGREVAKLALKILRGTSVSELPVIEIPNQYMFDWQQLQRFNVDLSDLPAEAVVINRPISFYVQNKRLVQMTLSGISLLLLLVIFLTTALIYLKKAQNKVLLSDEILEQMPEAIVLTDLDGNIEKWLGRAEEIFGYSESECLGRVLAFNQPLELNITEQIEAGLKEKGRFLGEISCLRKDGRAVPIEVTATRVFSRSGIVVGTISILQDITERRRAKEFLRVSEVRFRKMVAKSPMPTILTDQNQDLIFVNDKFTELFGYRLEDIDTEKKWWESAYPDANYRKMVKNIWRIAIKRAVADDRDIEVQEWDLTTRDGRVSRCEFYMVPIEEQSLIVINDISQRIRDASEKNKLEMQLQQAQKMEAIGTLAGGIAHDFNNILAVILGYAELAKDEVPANSVIEKDLDQVIVGGNRAKELVKQILAFSRQEKVERLPMKVQVLLKEAMRMLRPSLPSTIEIQTEIDPLCGFILADPTQVHQIIMNLCTNANHAMDKSGGRLHIELKRISIDEENEHSSLRSGDYVVLVVADTGKGIAPDNIGKIFEPYFTTKEIGKGTGMGLATIHGIIREYGGRIDVVSVPGHGAAFSVYFPVITAVETTENAVIKETPQGSGRILLIDDEELLLTVGKKVLERLGYRVTTKSSSLEALAIFKERPDAFDAIITDQTMPDMFGSDLAQEILKIRADIPIILCTGYSDQFDTDMAHSLGIREFVLKPLTKVTLANLLSGVLGGQQE
;
A
#
# COMPACT_ATOMS: atom_id res chain seq x y z
N MET A 1 -69.70 -27.44 -19.03
CA MET A 1 -70.32 -28.71 -19.43
C MET A 1 -69.19 -29.69 -19.72
N ASN A 2 -69.01 -30.66 -18.81
CA ASN A 2 -68.24 -31.93 -18.86
C ASN A 2 -66.88 -31.96 -19.58
N PHE A 3 -65.76 -32.04 -18.85
CA PHE A 3 -65.09 -33.28 -18.39
C PHE A 3 -64.30 -34.02 -19.50
N ILE A 4 -63.16 -34.61 -19.10
CA ILE A 4 -62.09 -35.29 -19.88
C ILE A 4 -60.96 -34.31 -20.23
N SER A 5 -59.88 -34.11 -19.47
CA SER A 5 -59.07 -34.97 -18.57
C SER A 5 -58.37 -36.14 -19.28
N ARG A 6 -57.18 -35.88 -19.87
CA ARG A 6 -55.91 -36.63 -19.67
C ARG A 6 -54.90 -36.40 -20.82
N CYS A 7 -53.63 -36.20 -20.43
CA CYS A 7 -52.38 -36.26 -21.23
C CYS A 7 -52.25 -35.14 -22.29
N VAL A 8 -51.33 -34.16 -22.20
CA VAL A 8 -49.86 -34.27 -22.11
C VAL A 8 -49.28 -32.97 -21.52
N PHE A 9 -48.66 -33.07 -20.35
CA PHE A 9 -47.86 -32.06 -19.63
C PHE A 9 -46.78 -32.92 -18.94
N LYS A 10 -45.47 -32.74 -19.01
CA LYS A 10 -44.61 -31.55 -18.97
C LYS A 10 -43.27 -31.93 -19.60
N ASN A 11 -42.76 -31.14 -20.53
CA ASN A 11 -41.32 -30.99 -20.73
C ASN A 11 -41.06 -29.63 -21.38
N LYS A 12 -40.01 -28.94 -20.90
CA LYS A 12 -39.54 -27.56 -21.20
C LYS A 12 -39.98 -26.47 -20.23
N PHE A 13 -39.30 -26.38 -19.08
CA PHE A 13 -39.07 -25.13 -18.33
C PHE A 13 -37.80 -25.34 -17.47
N PRO A 14 -36.63 -24.81 -17.87
CA PRO A 14 -36.08 -23.67 -17.14
C PRO A 14 -35.28 -22.72 -18.05
N PHE A 15 -35.95 -21.76 -18.68
CA PHE A 15 -35.30 -20.57 -19.24
C PHE A 15 -36.05 -19.30 -18.81
N PHE A 16 -37.33 -19.45 -18.46
CA PHE A 16 -38.22 -18.34 -18.12
C PHE A 16 -38.12 -17.83 -16.67
N HIS A 17 -37.49 -18.59 -15.76
CA HIS A 17 -37.23 -18.12 -14.38
C HIS A 17 -35.83 -17.51 -14.18
N LEU A 18 -34.94 -17.61 -15.18
CA LEU A 18 -33.65 -16.92 -15.15
C LEU A 18 -33.75 -15.46 -15.62
N CYS A 19 -34.69 -15.16 -16.53
CA CYS A 19 -34.96 -13.79 -16.98
C CYS A 19 -35.81 -12.96 -15.99
N LEU A 20 -36.50 -13.59 -15.04
CA LEU A 20 -37.38 -12.91 -14.08
C LEU A 20 -36.67 -12.50 -12.77
N LEU A 21 -35.41 -12.94 -12.58
CA LEU A 21 -34.58 -12.59 -11.42
C LEU A 21 -33.60 -11.42 -11.70
N ILE A 22 -33.42 -11.02 -12.96
CA ILE A 22 -32.55 -9.89 -13.36
C ILE A 22 -33.33 -8.57 -13.45
N ALA A 23 -34.67 -8.60 -13.39
CA ALA A 23 -35.53 -7.41 -13.48
C ALA A 23 -35.82 -6.73 -12.12
N PHE A 24 -35.22 -7.18 -11.00
CA PHE A 24 -35.47 -6.63 -9.66
C PHE A 24 -34.32 -5.78 -9.08
N PHE A 25 -33.26 -5.51 -9.86
CA PHE A 25 -32.16 -4.63 -9.44
C PHE A 25 -31.81 -3.61 -10.53
N LEU A 26 -32.63 -2.56 -10.62
CA LEU A 26 -32.29 -1.29 -11.24
C LEU A 26 -32.95 -0.20 -10.38
N PRO A 27 -32.19 0.72 -9.76
CA PRO A 27 -32.79 1.76 -8.95
C PRO A 27 -33.52 2.76 -9.85
N SER A 28 -34.74 3.09 -9.44
CA SER A 28 -35.55 4.18 -9.97
C SER A 28 -34.79 5.50 -9.95
N LEU A 29 -34.59 6.13 -11.11
CA LEU A 29 -34.34 7.57 -11.21
C LEU A 29 -35.53 8.34 -10.62
N PRO A 30 -35.34 9.30 -9.71
CA PRO A 30 -36.38 10.28 -9.43
C PRO A 30 -36.41 11.32 -10.55
N LEU A 31 -37.59 11.52 -11.13
CA LEU A 31 -37.89 12.72 -11.91
C LEU A 31 -37.66 13.96 -11.05
N LEU A 32 -36.72 14.80 -11.44
CA LEU A 32 -36.58 16.17 -10.94
C LEU A 32 -37.79 16.98 -11.42
N SER A 33 -38.77 17.16 -10.55
CA SER A 33 -39.70 18.28 -10.62
C SER A 33 -38.94 19.55 -10.25
N ALA A 34 -38.87 20.51 -11.18
CA ALA A 34 -38.42 21.87 -10.93
C ALA A 34 -39.33 22.52 -9.89
N PHE A 35 -38.88 22.59 -8.65
CA PHE A 35 -39.41 23.50 -7.65
C PHE A 35 -38.75 24.86 -7.81
N PRO A 36 -39.48 25.97 -7.64
CA PRO A 36 -38.87 27.29 -7.67
C PRO A 36 -37.85 27.39 -6.54
N GLN A 37 -36.56 27.58 -6.89
CA GLN A 37 -35.52 27.95 -5.94
C GLN A 37 -35.89 29.29 -5.31
N LYS A 38 -36.43 29.24 -4.08
CA LYS A 38 -36.21 30.33 -3.13
C LYS A 38 -34.70 30.44 -2.97
N GLU A 39 -34.13 31.64 -3.07
CA GLU A 39 -32.75 31.90 -2.63
C GLU A 39 -32.59 31.32 -1.23
N VAL A 40 -31.92 30.17 -1.12
CA VAL A 40 -31.60 29.58 0.18
C VAL A 40 -30.35 30.31 0.64
N HIS A 41 -30.52 31.24 1.58
CA HIS A 41 -29.40 31.89 2.22
C HIS A 41 -28.52 30.82 2.87
N ASN A 42 -27.27 30.71 2.42
CA ASN A 42 -26.32 29.74 2.93
C ASN A 42 -25.96 30.13 4.37
N ARG A 43 -26.16 29.21 5.32
CA ARG A 43 -25.88 29.48 6.74
C ARG A 43 -24.38 29.52 6.95
N GLN A 44 -23.84 30.61 7.47
CA GLN A 44 -22.40 30.77 7.71
C GLN A 44 -22.07 30.49 9.17
N ILE A 45 -21.25 29.45 9.40
CA ILE A 45 -20.83 29.03 10.73
C ILE A 45 -19.33 29.27 10.86
N LEU A 46 -18.92 30.01 11.89
CA LEU A 46 -17.51 30.22 12.19
C LEU A 46 -17.07 29.28 13.33
N ILE A 47 -16.10 28.43 13.07
CA ILE A 47 -15.52 27.49 14.02
C ILE A 47 -14.15 27.98 14.43
N ILE A 48 -13.99 28.32 15.70
CA ILE A 48 -12.76 28.83 16.28
C ILE A 48 -12.07 27.71 17.06
N GLN A 49 -10.91 27.30 16.57
CA GLN A 49 -10.06 26.25 17.15
C GLN A 49 -8.87 26.86 17.88
N ALA A 50 -8.60 26.38 19.10
CA ALA A 50 -7.38 26.75 19.83
C ALA A 50 -6.09 26.18 19.21
N GLY A 51 -6.19 25.02 18.57
CA GLY A 51 -5.06 24.34 17.93
C GLY A 51 -4.73 24.87 16.54
N TYR A 52 -4.03 24.03 15.79
CA TYR A 52 -3.67 24.22 14.38
C TYR A 52 -4.03 22.95 13.61
N GLU A 53 -4.16 23.05 12.29
CA GLU A 53 -4.41 21.89 11.44
C GLU A 53 -3.28 20.85 11.54
N GLY A 54 -3.64 19.58 11.76
CA GLY A 54 -2.68 18.51 12.04
C GLY A 54 -2.38 18.32 13.53
N TYR A 55 -3.02 19.08 14.43
CA TYR A 55 -3.03 18.78 15.85
C TYR A 55 -4.17 17.77 16.14
N PRO A 56 -3.87 16.51 16.54
CA PRO A 56 -4.85 15.42 16.50
C PRO A 56 -6.14 15.65 17.31
N TRP A 57 -6.07 16.40 18.41
CA TRP A 57 -7.26 16.76 19.17
C TRP A 57 -8.18 17.72 18.39
N THR A 58 -7.60 18.74 17.74
CA THR A 58 -8.32 19.67 16.87
C THR A 58 -8.87 18.95 15.64
N ASP A 59 -8.10 18.06 15.03
CA ASP A 59 -8.55 17.30 13.86
C ASP A 59 -9.71 16.35 14.22
N SER A 60 -9.68 15.73 15.40
CA SER A 60 -10.75 14.86 15.91
C SER A 60 -12.06 15.64 16.07
N GLN A 61 -12.01 16.83 16.71
CA GLN A 61 -13.17 17.71 16.84
C GLN A 61 -13.66 18.23 15.48
N HIS A 62 -12.75 18.63 14.60
CA HIS A 62 -13.07 19.09 13.24
C HIS A 62 -13.86 18.01 12.49
N LYS A 63 -13.34 16.77 12.44
CA LYS A 63 -14.01 15.65 11.80
C LYS A 63 -15.42 15.43 12.34
N GLY A 64 -15.57 15.44 13.67
CA GLY A 64 -16.88 15.29 14.30
C GLY A 64 -17.89 16.37 13.90
N ILE A 65 -17.46 17.63 13.80
CA ILE A 65 -18.30 18.74 13.34
C ILE A 65 -18.66 18.57 11.86
N GLN A 66 -17.66 18.29 11.02
CA GLN A 66 -17.83 18.15 9.58
C GLN A 66 -18.74 16.99 9.20
N ASP A 67 -18.63 15.84 9.88
CA ASP A 67 -19.49 14.67 9.66
C ASP A 67 -20.98 15.00 9.84
N VAL A 68 -21.32 15.79 10.87
CA VAL A 68 -22.72 16.17 11.13
C VAL A 68 -23.23 17.11 10.05
N PHE A 69 -22.49 18.17 9.74
CA PHE A 69 -22.93 19.15 8.73
C PHE A 69 -22.91 18.62 7.30
N SER A 70 -22.06 17.64 6.99
CA SER A 70 -22.06 16.98 5.67
C SER A 70 -23.22 15.98 5.51
N SER A 71 -23.80 15.51 6.63
CA SER A 71 -24.90 14.54 6.64
C SER A 71 -26.28 15.19 6.52
N VAL A 72 -26.36 16.51 6.59
CA VAL A 72 -27.62 17.26 6.56
C VAL A 72 -27.83 17.96 5.20
N PRO A 73 -29.06 18.00 4.68
CA PRO A 73 -29.35 18.59 3.38
C PRO A 73 -29.36 20.13 3.38
N GLU A 74 -29.37 20.77 4.55
CA GLU A 74 -29.35 22.24 4.67
C GLU A 74 -28.00 22.82 4.22
N PRO A 75 -27.97 23.75 3.25
CA PRO A 75 -26.72 24.26 2.71
C PRO A 75 -26.09 25.22 3.75
N THR A 76 -24.85 24.88 4.14
CA THR A 76 -24.14 25.43 5.30
C THR A 76 -22.66 25.61 4.95
N ASP A 77 -22.14 26.81 5.12
CA ASP A 77 -20.72 27.12 4.94
C ASP A 77 -20.00 27.09 6.30
N LEU A 78 -18.96 26.26 6.40
CA LEU A 78 -18.15 26.12 7.60
C LEU A 78 -16.82 26.87 7.43
N PHE A 79 -16.58 27.90 8.22
CA PHE A 79 -15.33 28.65 8.25
C PHE A 79 -14.50 28.20 9.45
N PHE A 80 -13.38 27.54 9.21
CA PHE A 80 -12.46 27.13 10.27
C PHE A 80 -11.37 28.18 10.48
N GLU A 81 -11.24 28.63 11.72
CA GLU A 81 -10.22 29.57 12.17
C GLU A 81 -9.37 28.95 13.26
N TYR A 82 -8.07 29.16 13.16
CA TYR A 82 -7.10 28.63 14.12
C TYR A 82 -6.42 29.80 14.83
N ILE A 83 -6.68 29.95 16.13
CA ILE A 83 -6.02 30.98 16.93
C ILE A 83 -4.59 30.59 17.35
N ASP A 84 -4.15 29.38 16.96
CA ASP A 84 -2.82 28.80 17.16
C ASP A 84 -2.23 29.07 18.56
N SER A 85 -3.10 28.99 19.57
CA SER A 85 -2.79 29.34 20.94
C SER A 85 -1.92 28.25 21.60
N LYS A 86 -1.76 27.10 20.93
CA LYS A 86 -0.81 26.05 21.31
C LYS A 86 0.63 26.34 20.86
N ARG A 87 0.87 27.30 19.95
CA ARG A 87 2.22 27.73 19.56
C ARG A 87 2.52 29.17 19.98
N ASN A 88 1.49 29.99 20.17
CA ASN A 88 1.62 31.42 20.44
C ASN A 88 0.95 31.80 21.77
N HIS A 89 1.70 32.47 22.66
CA HIS A 89 1.22 32.88 23.99
C HIS A 89 1.37 34.38 24.29
N GLY A 90 1.96 35.14 23.37
CA GLY A 90 2.19 36.56 23.59
C GLY A 90 0.88 37.34 23.65
N VAL A 91 0.72 38.20 24.64
CA VAL A 91 -0.43 39.14 24.71
C VAL A 91 -0.52 39.99 23.43
N THR A 92 0.63 40.36 22.86
CA THR A 92 0.72 41.08 21.57
C THR A 92 0.15 40.28 20.41
N TYR A 93 0.39 38.97 20.37
CA TYR A 93 -0.13 38.09 19.32
C TYR A 93 -1.66 38.10 19.30
N PHE A 94 -2.30 37.83 20.46
CA PHE A 94 -3.76 37.81 20.54
C PHE A 94 -4.41 39.17 20.27
N LYS A 95 -3.75 40.28 20.65
CA LYS A 95 -4.22 41.63 20.30
C LYS A 95 -4.15 41.90 18.80
N ASN A 96 -3.09 41.45 18.12
CA ASN A 96 -2.98 41.62 16.68
C ASN A 96 -3.97 40.71 15.93
N LEU A 97 -4.17 39.50 16.42
CA LEU A 97 -5.17 38.57 15.87
C LEU A 97 -6.58 39.14 15.97
N GLN A 98 -6.94 39.73 17.12
CA GLN A 98 -8.22 40.43 17.29
C GLN A 98 -8.39 41.53 16.23
N LYS A 99 -7.42 42.43 16.08
CA LYS A 99 -7.48 43.53 15.08
C LYS A 99 -7.61 43.00 13.65
N PHE A 100 -6.91 41.91 13.34
CA PHE A 100 -7.01 41.28 12.05
C PHE A 100 -8.42 40.71 11.80
N TRP A 101 -9.04 40.08 12.80
CA TRP A 101 -10.39 39.56 12.69
C TRP A 101 -11.47 40.64 12.62
N GLU A 102 -11.29 41.78 13.30
CA GLU A 102 -12.15 42.95 13.15
C GLU A 102 -12.19 43.42 11.69
N ILE A 103 -11.06 43.37 10.98
CA ILE A 103 -10.97 43.71 9.56
C ILE A 103 -11.55 42.58 8.69
N LYS A 104 -11.11 41.33 8.90
CA LYS A 104 -11.50 40.15 8.10
C LYS A 104 -13.02 39.95 8.08
N TYR A 105 -13.66 40.05 9.24
CA TYR A 105 -15.09 39.78 9.41
C TYR A 105 -15.96 41.04 9.38
N SER A 106 -15.39 42.23 9.14
CA SER A 106 -16.13 43.51 9.11
C SER A 106 -17.34 43.52 8.17
N ASN A 107 -17.26 42.78 7.06
CA ASN A 107 -18.30 42.72 6.01
C ASN A 107 -18.92 41.32 5.86
N GLN A 108 -18.70 40.40 6.81
CA GLN A 108 -19.24 39.04 6.74
C GLN A 108 -20.34 38.84 7.79
N HIS A 109 -21.44 38.21 7.37
CA HIS A 109 -22.51 37.82 8.28
C HIS A 109 -22.29 36.38 8.75
N ILE A 110 -22.10 36.19 10.06
CA ILE A 110 -21.96 34.87 10.68
C ILE A 110 -23.23 34.55 11.48
N ASP A 111 -23.91 33.47 11.11
CA ASP A 111 -25.16 33.00 11.75
C ASP A 111 -24.90 32.37 13.13
N LEU A 112 -23.78 31.66 13.29
CA LEU A 112 -23.46 30.92 14.50
C LEU A 112 -21.95 30.74 14.67
N ILE A 113 -21.48 30.75 15.92
CA ILE A 113 -20.07 30.56 16.25
C ILE A 113 -19.91 29.32 17.11
N ILE A 114 -18.95 28.47 16.74
CA ILE A 114 -18.52 27.32 17.53
C ILE A 114 -17.11 27.61 18.05
N THR A 115 -16.88 27.52 19.36
CA THR A 115 -15.51 27.61 19.93
C THR A 115 -15.09 26.26 20.50
N CYS A 116 -13.90 25.81 20.17
CA CYS A 116 -13.36 24.53 20.61
C CYS A 116 -12.12 24.74 21.48
N ASP A 117 -12.14 24.21 22.72
CA ASP A 117 -11.13 24.37 23.80
C ASP A 117 -11.31 25.68 24.61
N ASN A 118 -10.86 25.66 25.89
CA ASN A 118 -10.84 26.81 26.80
C ASN A 118 -10.26 28.07 26.15
N GLN A 119 -9.14 27.96 25.42
CA GLN A 119 -8.44 29.13 24.90
C GLN A 119 -9.23 29.84 23.78
N ALA A 120 -9.90 29.08 22.92
CA ALA A 120 -10.79 29.62 21.90
C ALA A 120 -12.01 30.29 22.54
N TYR A 121 -12.61 29.63 23.54
CA TYR A 121 -13.76 30.16 24.28
C TYR A 121 -13.42 31.46 25.01
N GLU A 122 -12.30 31.51 25.73
CA GLU A 122 -11.82 32.70 26.44
C GLU A 122 -11.46 33.85 25.49
N PHE A 123 -10.75 33.54 24.40
CA PHE A 123 -10.43 34.52 23.36
C PHE A 123 -11.69 35.12 22.76
N PHE A 124 -12.66 34.29 22.40
CA PHE A 124 -13.93 34.77 21.86
C PHE A 124 -14.71 35.60 22.89
N LEU A 125 -14.87 35.11 24.12
CA LEU A 125 -15.59 35.84 25.16
C LEU A 125 -15.01 37.23 25.44
N LYS A 126 -13.69 37.35 25.45
CA LYS A 126 -12.99 38.63 25.69
C LYS A 126 -13.21 39.62 24.56
N ASN A 127 -13.36 39.13 23.33
CA ASN A 127 -13.45 39.95 22.11
C ASN A 127 -14.87 40.01 21.52
N ARG A 128 -15.85 39.36 22.16
CA ARG A 128 -17.22 39.19 21.63
C ARG A 128 -17.88 40.53 21.27
N SER A 129 -17.71 41.55 22.12
CA SER A 129 -18.29 42.87 21.88
C SER A 129 -17.69 43.61 20.68
N ALA A 130 -16.45 43.28 20.30
CA ALA A 130 -15.77 43.91 19.17
C ALA A 130 -15.98 43.15 17.85
N LEU A 131 -16.14 41.82 17.91
CA LEU A 131 -16.21 40.96 16.73
C LEU A 131 -17.64 40.54 16.37
N PHE A 132 -18.41 40.01 17.33
CA PHE A 132 -19.68 39.31 17.06
C PHE A 132 -20.65 39.45 18.25
N GLN A 133 -21.19 40.66 18.45
CA GLN A 133 -21.96 41.01 19.64
C GLN A 133 -23.26 40.19 19.78
N ASP A 134 -24.00 40.00 18.69
CA ASP A 134 -25.33 39.39 18.69
C ASP A 134 -25.36 37.96 18.10
N THR A 135 -24.21 37.37 17.80
CA THR A 135 -24.13 36.03 17.22
C THR A 135 -24.21 34.95 18.31
N PRO A 136 -25.05 33.91 18.15
CA PRO A 136 -25.07 32.72 19.01
C PRO A 136 -23.71 32.02 19.10
N LEU A 137 -23.32 31.68 20.33
CA LEU A 137 -22.11 30.92 20.62
C LEU A 137 -22.46 29.53 21.15
N VAL A 138 -21.86 28.50 20.55
CA VAL A 138 -21.87 27.12 21.05
C VAL A 138 -20.43 26.70 21.35
N PHE A 139 -20.08 26.51 22.62
CA PHE A 139 -18.72 26.08 22.96
C PHE A 139 -18.62 24.54 23.07
N ALA A 140 -17.43 24.00 22.85
CA ALA A 140 -17.03 22.63 23.13
C ALA A 140 -15.62 22.61 23.72
N GLY A 141 -15.27 21.56 24.44
CA GLY A 141 -13.92 21.39 24.98
C GLY A 141 -13.57 22.33 26.13
N VAL A 142 -14.57 22.94 26.79
CA VAL A 142 -14.33 23.87 27.89
C VAL A 142 -14.28 23.09 29.20
N ASN A 143 -13.08 23.05 29.78
CA ASN A 143 -12.80 22.44 31.08
C ASN A 143 -13.15 23.39 32.23
N ARG A 144 -13.59 22.83 33.38
CA ARG A 144 -13.93 23.58 34.62
C ARG A 144 -14.89 24.74 34.39
N PHE A 145 -15.95 24.46 33.64
CA PHE A 145 -16.94 25.46 33.33
C PHE A 145 -17.72 25.88 34.59
N ASP A 146 -17.67 27.18 34.92
CA ASP A 146 -18.49 27.75 35.99
C ASP A 146 -19.78 28.32 35.41
N SER A 147 -20.93 27.76 35.79
CA SER A 147 -22.24 28.25 35.36
C SER A 147 -22.50 29.71 35.75
N ALA A 148 -21.86 30.22 36.82
CA ALA A 148 -21.95 31.64 37.19
C ALA A 148 -21.27 32.56 36.16
N SER A 149 -20.32 32.05 35.36
CA SER A 149 -19.62 32.81 34.31
C SER A 149 -20.52 33.24 33.13
N LEU A 150 -21.71 32.64 33.02
CA LEU A 150 -22.74 33.00 32.04
C LEU A 150 -23.71 34.07 32.56
N LYS A 151 -23.66 34.42 33.85
CA LYS A 151 -24.62 35.38 34.44
C LYS A 151 -24.50 36.74 33.74
N GLY A 152 -25.57 37.15 33.05
CA GLY A 152 -25.64 38.40 32.29
C GLY A 152 -25.19 38.30 30.82
N LYS A 153 -24.68 37.14 30.37
CA LYS A 153 -24.33 36.89 28.96
C LYS A 153 -25.47 36.14 28.28
N LYS A 154 -26.01 36.69 27.19
CA LYS A 154 -27.07 36.05 26.38
C LYS A 154 -26.47 35.26 25.21
N LEU A 155 -27.25 34.36 24.62
CA LEU A 155 -26.90 33.61 23.41
C LEU A 155 -25.60 32.79 23.54
N ILE A 156 -25.42 32.08 24.65
CA ILE A 156 -24.33 31.11 24.84
C ILE A 156 -24.91 29.80 25.34
N THR A 157 -24.56 28.71 24.69
CA THR A 157 -24.74 27.33 25.18
C THR A 157 -23.50 26.52 24.81
N GLY A 158 -23.44 25.25 25.16
CA GLY A 158 -22.30 24.43 24.79
C GLY A 158 -22.16 23.13 25.56
N ILE A 159 -20.99 22.54 25.37
CA ILE A 159 -20.59 21.24 25.89
C ILE A 159 -19.37 21.43 26.78
N VAL A 160 -19.51 21.02 28.04
CA VAL A 160 -18.42 21.00 29.00
C VAL A 160 -17.58 19.76 28.77
N GLU A 161 -16.26 19.94 28.87
CA GLU A 161 -15.30 18.85 28.90
C GLU A 161 -14.91 18.59 30.34
N GLU A 162 -15.35 17.45 30.87
CA GLU A 162 -14.84 16.93 32.14
C GLU A 162 -14.10 15.63 31.88
N ASN A 163 -12.91 15.49 32.47
CA ASN A 163 -12.16 14.24 32.41
C ASN A 163 -12.58 13.35 33.58
N ASP A 164 -12.49 12.04 33.39
CA ASP A 164 -12.79 11.07 34.43
C ASP A 164 -11.50 10.37 34.89
N LEU A 165 -10.69 11.14 35.63
CA LEU A 165 -9.44 10.64 36.20
C LEU A 165 -9.71 9.52 37.22
N GLU A 166 -10.79 9.62 38.00
CA GLU A 166 -11.14 8.60 39.00
C GLU A 166 -11.43 7.26 38.32
N ALA A 167 -12.33 7.21 37.33
CA ALA A 167 -12.62 5.97 36.62
C ALA A 167 -11.41 5.43 35.85
N THR A 168 -10.54 6.32 35.35
CA THR A 168 -9.29 5.91 34.70
C THR A 168 -8.31 5.27 35.70
N VAL A 169 -8.17 5.82 36.91
CA VAL A 169 -7.37 5.21 37.98
C VAL A 169 -7.96 3.88 38.42
N GLU A 170 -9.28 3.82 38.60
CA GLU A 170 -10.00 2.62 39.02
C GLU A 170 -9.78 1.47 38.03
N ILE A 171 -10.01 1.71 36.73
CA ILE A 171 -9.82 0.67 35.72
C ILE A 171 -8.35 0.30 35.58
N ALA A 172 -7.41 1.25 35.66
CA ALA A 172 -6.00 0.95 35.57
C ALA A 172 -5.52 0.03 36.72
N LEU A 173 -6.00 0.26 37.95
CA LEU A 173 -5.71 -0.60 39.10
C LEU A 173 -6.40 -1.96 39.01
N HIS A 174 -7.61 -2.01 38.46
CA HIS A 174 -8.33 -3.26 38.21
C HIS A 174 -7.57 -4.15 37.22
N LEU A 175 -7.09 -3.58 36.11
CA LEU A 175 -6.35 -4.31 35.08
C LEU A 175 -4.90 -4.66 35.50
N HIS A 176 -4.34 -3.91 36.46
CA HIS A 176 -2.98 -4.11 36.94
C HIS A 176 -2.91 -4.17 38.48
N PRO A 177 -3.40 -5.26 39.10
CA PRO A 177 -3.53 -5.36 40.57
C PRO A 177 -2.20 -5.47 41.32
N ARG A 178 -1.07 -5.65 40.62
CA ARG A 178 0.28 -5.71 41.22
C ARG A 178 0.95 -4.32 41.35
N THR A 179 0.26 -3.27 40.96
CA THR A 179 0.79 -1.90 40.97
C THR A 179 1.08 -1.43 42.38
N LYS A 180 2.30 -0.93 42.61
CA LYS A 180 2.71 -0.34 43.90
C LYS A 180 2.70 1.17 43.88
N LYS A 181 2.91 1.78 42.70
CA LYS A 181 2.91 3.24 42.54
C LYS A 181 2.11 3.68 41.31
N ILE A 182 1.36 4.77 41.44
CA ILE A 182 0.80 5.51 40.31
C ILE A 182 1.60 6.80 40.14
N VAL A 183 2.10 7.00 38.92
CA VAL A 183 2.89 8.15 38.53
C VAL A 183 2.05 9.09 37.69
N PHE A 184 1.70 10.25 38.23
CA PHE A 184 0.98 11.30 37.51
C PHE A 184 1.98 12.23 36.83
N ILE A 185 1.95 12.26 35.50
CA ILE A 185 2.85 13.08 34.68
C ILE A 185 2.15 14.39 34.31
N ILE A 186 2.70 15.52 34.77
CA ILE A 186 2.15 16.87 34.58
C ILE A 186 3.16 17.82 33.93
N PRO A 187 2.73 18.79 33.10
CA PRO A 187 3.65 19.65 32.34
C PRO A 187 4.22 20.86 33.10
N GLY A 188 3.98 20.98 34.41
CA GLY A 188 4.48 22.11 35.20
C GLY A 188 3.96 22.13 36.63
N ALA A 189 4.78 22.61 37.57
CA ALA A 189 4.46 22.64 39.00
C ALA A 189 3.33 23.63 39.37
N GLN A 190 2.97 24.54 38.46
CA GLN A 190 1.83 25.46 38.61
C GLN A 190 0.58 25.01 37.83
N SER A 191 0.55 23.78 37.32
CA SER A 191 -0.60 23.30 36.56
C SER A 191 -1.81 23.09 37.48
N TYR A 192 -2.97 23.64 37.09
CA TYR A 192 -4.25 23.39 37.77
C TYR A 192 -4.61 21.90 37.86
N ARG A 193 -3.98 21.06 37.04
CA ARG A 193 -4.10 19.59 37.00
C ARG A 193 -3.59 18.91 38.27
N LEU A 194 -2.69 19.55 39.01
CA LEU A 194 -2.31 19.11 40.36
C LEU A 194 -3.53 19.00 41.27
N GLN A 195 -4.53 19.86 41.07
CA GLN A 195 -5.75 19.82 41.84
C GLN A 195 -6.58 18.57 41.51
N TRP A 196 -6.61 18.10 40.26
CA TRP A 196 -7.32 16.85 39.91
C TRP A 196 -6.76 15.65 40.66
N VAL A 197 -5.43 15.55 40.79
CA VAL A 197 -4.79 14.50 41.59
C VAL A 197 -5.13 14.66 43.08
N LYS A 198 -5.24 15.90 43.58
CA LYS A 198 -5.63 16.17 44.98
C LYS A 198 -7.10 15.89 45.26
N ASP A 199 -7.96 16.01 44.25
CA ASP A 199 -9.40 15.78 44.36
C ASP A 199 -9.74 14.28 44.31
N LEU A 200 -8.78 13.41 43.93
CA LEU A 200 -8.96 11.97 43.99
C LEU A 200 -9.33 11.50 45.41
N PRO A 201 -10.29 10.56 45.53
CA PRO A 201 -10.68 9.98 46.81
C PRO A 201 -9.51 9.47 47.63
N ALA A 202 -9.60 9.65 48.96
CA ALA A 202 -8.52 9.28 49.89
C ALA A 202 -8.13 7.78 49.82
N ARG A 203 -9.08 6.89 49.47
CA ARG A 203 -8.84 5.43 49.33
C ARG A 203 -7.64 5.09 48.44
N TYR A 204 -7.45 5.83 47.34
CA TYR A 204 -6.35 5.56 46.42
C TYR A 204 -4.97 5.94 46.97
N ARG A 205 -4.90 6.79 48.01
CA ARG A 205 -3.64 7.11 48.71
C ARG A 205 -3.27 6.05 49.74
N GLU A 206 -4.26 5.29 50.20
CA GLU A 206 -4.07 4.18 51.14
C GLU A 206 -3.73 2.87 50.40
N GLU A 207 -4.29 2.68 49.19
CA GLU A 207 -4.07 1.49 48.37
C GLU A 207 -2.73 1.51 47.60
N VAL A 208 -2.30 2.67 47.08
CA VAL A 208 -1.16 2.78 46.16
C VAL A 208 -0.37 4.07 46.38
N GLU A 209 0.96 4.02 46.31
CA GLU A 209 1.81 5.22 46.45
C GLU A 209 1.61 6.15 45.24
N GLN A 210 1.33 7.43 45.48
CA GLN A 210 1.14 8.42 44.41
C GLN A 210 2.39 9.27 44.23
N VAL A 211 2.95 9.26 43.03
CA VAL A 211 4.13 10.04 42.64
C VAL A 211 3.70 11.07 41.60
N ILE A 212 4.06 12.34 41.80
CA ILE A 212 3.76 13.41 40.85
C ILE A 212 5.06 13.83 40.18
N LEU A 213 5.19 13.61 38.88
CA LEU A 213 6.35 14.02 38.10
C LEU A 213 5.99 15.24 37.24
N THR A 214 6.77 16.30 37.43
CA THR A 214 6.63 17.52 36.65
C THR A 214 7.64 17.53 35.52
N VAL A 215 7.17 17.46 34.28
CA VAL A 215 8.06 17.39 33.12
C VAL A 215 8.66 18.76 32.82
N LYS A 216 9.99 18.84 32.86
CA LYS A 216 10.75 20.01 32.43
C LYS A 216 11.59 19.69 31.19
N GLU A 217 12.24 18.52 31.17
CA GLU A 217 13.07 18.02 30.08
C GLU A 217 12.87 16.50 29.90
N LEU A 218 12.92 16.02 28.64
CA LEU A 218 12.73 14.59 28.31
C LEU A 218 13.71 13.66 29.02
N GLY A 219 15.00 14.04 29.08
CA GLY A 219 16.02 13.22 29.74
C GLY A 219 15.94 13.24 31.28
N GLU A 220 15.18 14.16 31.88
CA GLU A 220 14.91 14.16 33.33
C GLU A 220 13.81 13.15 33.66
N ILE A 221 12.71 13.15 32.90
CA ILE A 221 11.60 12.22 33.12
C ILE A 221 11.99 10.76 32.88
N ASP A 222 12.85 10.49 31.88
CA ASP A 222 13.33 9.12 31.65
C ASP A 222 14.07 8.58 32.88
N ARG A 223 14.97 9.38 33.46
CA ARG A 223 15.75 9.01 34.65
C ARG A 223 14.87 8.83 35.89
N GLU A 224 13.89 9.72 36.08
CA GLU A 224 12.96 9.63 37.22
C GLU A 224 12.05 8.41 37.10
N LEU A 225 11.55 8.09 35.90
CA LEU A 225 10.74 6.89 35.67
C LEU A 225 11.56 5.60 35.84
N ASP A 226 12.80 5.56 35.34
CA ASP A 226 13.70 4.40 35.52
C ASP A 226 14.03 4.14 36.99
N ALA A 227 14.11 5.18 37.82
CA ALA A 227 14.38 5.04 39.25
C ALA A 227 13.20 4.44 40.04
N LEU A 228 11.97 4.45 39.51
CA LEU A 228 10.77 4.00 40.21
C LEU A 228 10.50 2.49 40.07
N GLY A 229 11.19 1.81 39.14
CA GLY A 229 11.06 0.37 38.90
C GLY A 229 9.84 -0.03 38.04
N PRO A 230 9.61 -1.34 37.81
CA PRO A 230 8.62 -1.82 36.85
C PRO A 230 7.18 -1.92 37.39
N ASP A 231 6.98 -1.96 38.71
CA ASP A 231 5.66 -2.15 39.35
C ASP A 231 4.85 -0.85 39.46
N ILE A 232 4.84 -0.04 38.40
CA ILE A 232 4.19 1.27 38.37
C ILE A 232 3.14 1.35 37.26
N ILE A 233 2.23 2.31 37.36
CA ILE A 233 1.39 2.78 36.25
C ILE A 233 1.69 4.26 36.05
N ALA A 234 1.87 4.70 34.80
CA ALA A 234 1.97 6.12 34.48
C ALA A 234 0.64 6.66 33.95
N ILE A 235 0.16 7.78 34.48
CA ILE A 235 -1.05 8.47 33.99
C ILE A 235 -0.64 9.84 33.47
N LEU A 236 -0.82 10.03 32.16
CA LEU A 236 -0.53 11.29 31.49
C LEU A 236 -1.69 12.26 31.64
N LEU A 237 -1.43 13.38 32.33
CA LEU A 237 -2.46 14.38 32.60
C LEU A 237 -2.49 15.55 31.60
N HIS A 238 -1.63 15.59 30.55
CA HIS A 238 -1.70 16.37 29.27
C HIS A 238 -0.31 16.88 28.76
N ASN A 239 -0.27 17.50 27.57
CA ASN A 239 0.88 18.04 26.80
C ASN A 239 2.07 18.55 27.61
N VAL A 240 3.25 18.03 27.28
CA VAL A 240 4.55 18.41 27.86
C VAL A 240 5.12 19.66 27.17
N VAL A 241 5.53 20.62 27.99
CA VAL A 241 6.20 21.85 27.56
C VAL A 241 7.70 21.66 27.73
N SER A 242 8.50 21.89 26.69
CA SER A 242 9.95 22.02 26.81
C SER A 242 10.29 23.40 27.40
N ARG A 243 11.42 23.46 28.12
CA ARG A 243 11.96 24.65 28.81
C ARG A 243 12.11 25.91 27.93
N ASP A 244 12.12 25.75 26.61
CA ASP A 244 12.25 26.83 25.61
C ASP A 244 10.91 27.34 25.04
N GLY A 245 9.76 26.89 25.59
CA GLY A 245 8.44 27.26 25.06
C GLY A 245 8.07 26.55 23.76
N ILE A 246 8.92 25.62 23.28
CA ILE A 246 8.62 24.76 22.14
C ILE A 246 7.76 23.59 22.63
N TYR A 247 6.54 23.50 22.12
CA TYR A 247 5.63 22.40 22.40
C TYR A 247 6.15 21.13 21.74
N MET A 248 6.41 20.10 22.55
CA MET A 248 6.49 18.75 22.01
C MET A 248 5.06 18.24 21.79
N PRO A 249 4.70 17.80 20.56
CA PRO A 249 3.41 17.14 20.35
C PRO A 249 3.27 15.96 21.31
N VAL A 250 2.15 15.90 22.02
CA VAL A 250 1.89 14.86 23.04
C VAL A 250 2.01 13.45 22.47
N GLN A 251 1.75 13.27 21.18
CA GLN A 251 1.92 12.00 20.48
C GLN A 251 3.39 11.56 20.45
N LYS A 252 4.32 12.47 20.17
CA LYS A 252 5.75 12.16 20.18
C LYS A 252 6.22 11.84 21.59
N PHE A 253 5.70 12.56 22.57
CA PHE A 253 6.01 12.33 23.98
C PHE A 253 5.50 10.96 24.45
N VAL A 254 4.27 10.58 24.11
CA VAL A 254 3.68 9.27 24.46
C VAL A 254 4.42 8.13 23.76
N VAL A 255 4.77 8.28 22.48
CA VAL A 255 5.56 7.27 21.75
C VAL A 255 6.91 7.07 22.44
N HIS A 256 7.62 8.17 22.75
CA HIS A 256 8.89 8.12 23.49
C HIS A 256 8.75 7.43 24.85
N LEU A 257 7.70 7.78 25.62
CA LEU A 257 7.45 7.14 26.90
C LEU A 257 7.05 5.66 26.77
N ALA A 258 6.34 5.27 25.72
CA ALA A 258 5.87 3.89 25.57
C ALA A 258 6.93 2.93 25.03
N GLU A 259 7.95 3.46 24.34
CA GLU A 259 9.07 2.69 23.78
C GLU A 259 9.84 1.96 24.89
N ASN A 260 9.88 0.62 24.82
CA ASN A 260 10.67 -0.25 25.68
C ASN A 260 10.47 -0.12 27.20
N ARG A 261 9.40 0.53 27.68
CA ARG A 261 9.08 0.58 29.12
C ARG A 261 8.35 -0.69 29.60
N PRO A 262 8.64 -1.18 30.82
CA PRO A 262 8.02 -2.37 31.37
C PRO A 262 6.63 -2.12 32.01
N PHE A 263 6.18 -0.87 32.08
CA PHE A 263 4.95 -0.48 32.77
C PHE A 263 3.89 0.14 31.82
N PRO A 264 2.60 0.02 32.15
CA PRO A 264 1.52 0.57 31.34
C PRO A 264 1.37 2.09 31.51
N ILE A 265 0.97 2.75 30.42
CA ILE A 265 0.70 4.19 30.37
C ILE A 265 -0.77 4.42 30.06
N TYR A 266 -1.47 5.22 30.86
CA TYR A 266 -2.86 5.63 30.66
C TYR A 266 -2.91 7.13 30.38
N ALA A 267 -3.98 7.59 29.75
CA ALA A 267 -4.24 9.02 29.53
C ALA A 267 -5.72 9.33 29.74
N LEU A 268 -6.10 10.59 29.59
CA LEU A 268 -7.49 11.06 29.76
C LEU A 268 -8.15 11.50 28.46
N TRP A 269 -7.41 11.60 27.35
CA TRP A 269 -7.93 12.00 26.04
C TRP A 269 -7.61 10.93 24.99
N ASP A 270 -8.52 10.77 24.02
CA ASP A 270 -8.38 9.81 22.91
C ASP A 270 -7.25 10.16 21.92
N SER A 271 -6.80 11.43 21.89
CA SER A 271 -5.78 11.93 20.96
C SER A 271 -4.41 11.24 21.04
N THR A 272 -4.16 10.45 22.09
CA THR A 272 -2.95 9.64 22.30
C THR A 272 -3.21 8.14 22.19
N LEU A 273 -4.46 7.71 21.99
CA LEU A 273 -4.82 6.31 21.77
C LEU A 273 -4.23 5.82 20.44
N GLY A 274 -3.71 4.60 20.40
CA GLY A 274 -2.99 4.09 19.22
C GLY A 274 -1.52 4.54 19.13
N ARG A 275 -1.01 5.28 20.13
CA ARG A 275 0.36 5.80 20.16
C ARG A 275 1.20 5.26 21.33
N GLY A 276 0.69 4.27 22.06
CA GLY A 276 1.43 3.61 23.15
C GLY A 276 0.77 3.66 24.53
N ILE A 277 -0.38 4.32 24.69
CA ILE A 277 -1.19 4.19 25.91
C ILE A 277 -2.04 2.91 25.88
N VAL A 278 -2.30 2.33 27.05
CA VAL A 278 -3.23 1.21 27.23
C VAL A 278 -4.67 1.64 26.97
N GLY A 279 -5.08 2.77 27.53
CA GLY A 279 -6.44 3.27 27.42
C GLY A 279 -6.85 4.13 28.60
N GLY A 280 -8.15 4.11 28.92
CA GLY A 280 -8.73 4.79 30.06
C GLY A 280 -10.22 5.10 29.85
N LYS A 281 -10.78 5.92 30.75
CA LYS A 281 -12.09 6.55 30.56
C LYS A 281 -11.87 7.90 29.87
N LEU A 282 -11.72 7.85 28.55
CA LEU A 282 -11.19 8.93 27.74
C LEU A 282 -12.27 9.92 27.32
N VAL A 283 -11.89 11.19 27.28
CA VAL A 283 -12.61 12.24 26.56
C VAL A 283 -12.41 12.02 25.06
N ASN A 284 -13.51 11.94 24.32
CA ASN A 284 -13.51 11.67 22.88
C ASN A 284 -13.74 12.95 22.07
N GLY A 285 -12.75 13.35 21.26
CA GLY A 285 -12.79 14.60 20.50
C GLY A 285 -13.83 14.59 19.38
N GLU A 286 -13.95 13.48 18.66
CA GLU A 286 -14.90 13.32 17.55
C GLU A 286 -16.35 13.35 18.07
N LEU A 287 -16.61 12.71 19.21
CA LEU A 287 -17.91 12.74 19.88
C LEU A 287 -18.26 14.15 20.34
N GLN A 288 -17.33 14.87 20.95
CA GLN A 288 -17.54 16.29 21.31
C GLN A 288 -17.86 17.14 20.07
N GLY A 289 -17.12 16.95 18.98
CA GLY A 289 -17.38 17.64 17.71
C GLY A 289 -18.77 17.36 17.14
N ARG A 290 -19.22 16.09 17.20
CA ARG A 290 -20.55 15.70 16.73
C ARG A 290 -21.67 16.31 17.57
N GLU A 291 -21.56 16.25 18.90
CA GLU A 291 -22.61 16.76 19.76
C GLU A 291 -22.68 18.30 19.72
N VAL A 292 -21.56 19.01 19.61
CA VAL A 292 -21.57 20.47 19.48
C VAL A 292 -22.21 20.90 18.17
N ALA A 293 -21.94 20.18 17.07
CA ALA A 293 -22.58 20.41 15.79
C ALA A 293 -24.09 20.11 15.84
N LYS A 294 -24.54 19.08 16.57
CA LYS A 294 -25.97 18.82 16.80
C LYS A 294 -26.65 19.95 17.58
N LEU A 295 -26.00 20.52 18.60
CA LEU A 295 -26.52 21.69 19.32
C LEU A 295 -26.60 22.91 18.39
N ALA A 296 -25.56 23.17 17.60
CA ALA A 296 -25.55 24.23 16.61
C ALA A 296 -26.69 24.08 15.59
N LEU A 297 -26.94 22.86 15.10
CA LEU A 297 -28.03 22.55 14.17
C LEU A 297 -29.41 22.85 14.77
N LYS A 298 -29.63 22.57 16.07
CA LYS A 298 -30.89 22.92 16.75
C LYS A 298 -31.12 24.43 16.77
N ILE A 299 -30.06 25.21 17.02
CA ILE A 299 -30.12 26.68 17.01
C ILE A 299 -30.44 27.19 15.60
N LEU A 300 -29.76 26.67 14.57
CA LEU A 300 -29.97 27.05 13.17
C LEU A 300 -31.38 26.69 12.67
N ARG A 301 -32.01 25.65 13.24
CA ARG A 301 -33.40 25.25 12.99
C ARG A 301 -34.43 26.02 13.82
N GLY A 302 -34.01 27.03 14.59
CA GLY A 302 -34.89 27.98 15.27
C GLY A 302 -35.13 27.70 16.76
N THR A 303 -34.44 26.74 17.38
CA THR A 303 -34.48 26.60 18.85
C THR A 303 -33.77 27.77 19.51
N SER A 304 -34.40 28.39 20.50
CA SER A 304 -33.77 29.49 21.25
C SER A 304 -32.59 28.99 22.07
N VAL A 305 -31.46 29.71 22.05
CA VAL A 305 -30.27 29.37 22.85
C VAL A 305 -30.60 29.33 24.35
N SER A 306 -31.57 30.13 24.82
CA SER A 306 -31.99 30.13 26.22
C SER A 306 -32.69 28.85 26.67
N GLU A 307 -33.18 28.04 25.72
CA GLU A 307 -33.85 26.75 25.98
C GLU A 307 -32.86 25.58 25.96
N LEU A 308 -31.62 25.81 25.50
CA LEU A 308 -30.60 24.78 25.39
C LEU A 308 -29.66 24.84 26.61
N PRO A 309 -29.73 23.87 27.54
CA PRO A 309 -28.81 23.83 28.66
C PRO A 309 -27.38 23.57 28.18
N VAL A 310 -26.41 24.06 28.95
CA VAL A 310 -25.04 23.56 28.84
C VAL A 310 -25.05 22.11 29.32
N ILE A 311 -24.51 21.20 28.49
CA ILE A 311 -24.52 19.76 28.76
C ILE A 311 -23.10 19.22 28.92
N GLU A 312 -23.00 18.07 29.56
CA GLU A 312 -21.77 17.28 29.67
C GLU A 312 -21.95 15.99 28.86
N ILE A 313 -20.91 15.58 28.14
CA ILE A 313 -20.91 14.31 27.40
C ILE A 313 -20.21 13.25 28.25
N PRO A 314 -20.80 12.05 28.41
CA PRO A 314 -20.15 10.98 29.14
C PRO A 314 -18.87 10.53 28.42
N ASN A 315 -17.79 10.40 29.19
CA ASN A 315 -16.53 9.84 28.72
C ASN A 315 -16.68 8.36 28.34
N GLN A 316 -15.84 7.89 27.43
CA GLN A 316 -15.91 6.52 26.89
C GLN A 316 -14.74 5.68 27.38
N TYR A 317 -15.02 4.44 27.76
CA TYR A 317 -13.97 3.46 27.99
C TYR A 317 -13.34 3.12 26.64
N MET A 318 -12.07 3.43 26.46
CA MET A 318 -11.38 3.21 25.19
C MET A 318 -9.99 2.62 25.45
N PHE A 319 -9.63 1.59 24.69
CA PHE A 319 -8.39 0.83 24.88
C PHE A 319 -7.72 0.48 23.56
N ASP A 320 -6.40 0.32 23.58
CA ASP A 320 -5.61 -0.14 22.44
C ASP A 320 -5.35 -1.65 22.54
N TRP A 321 -5.81 -2.40 21.55
CA TRP A 321 -5.60 -3.84 21.45
C TRP A 321 -4.14 -4.26 21.62
N GLN A 322 -3.19 -3.55 21.00
CA GLN A 322 -1.78 -3.93 21.05
C GLN A 322 -1.20 -3.79 22.46
N GLN A 323 -1.62 -2.75 23.20
CA GLN A 323 -1.17 -2.54 24.56
C GLN A 323 -1.86 -3.49 25.55
N LEU A 324 -3.15 -3.81 25.34
CA LEU A 324 -3.83 -4.85 26.12
C LEU A 324 -3.09 -6.19 26.02
N GLN A 325 -2.67 -6.57 24.81
CA GLN A 325 -1.86 -7.79 24.60
C GLN A 325 -0.48 -7.68 25.26
N ARG A 326 0.22 -6.54 25.11
CA ARG A 326 1.54 -6.30 25.71
C ARG A 326 1.54 -6.48 27.23
N PHE A 327 0.49 -6.03 27.90
CA PHE A 327 0.35 -6.13 29.35
C PHE A 327 -0.53 -7.29 29.82
N ASN A 328 -0.82 -8.25 28.93
CA ASN A 328 -1.55 -9.47 29.22
C ASN A 328 -2.91 -9.24 29.92
N VAL A 329 -3.67 -8.27 29.41
CA VAL A 329 -5.02 -7.93 29.87
C VAL A 329 -6.05 -8.68 29.03
N ASP A 330 -6.98 -9.40 29.67
CA ASP A 330 -8.09 -10.07 28.98
C ASP A 330 -9.20 -9.06 28.64
N LEU A 331 -9.86 -9.27 27.50
CA LEU A 331 -11.03 -8.47 27.11
C LEU A 331 -12.21 -8.66 28.07
N SER A 332 -12.30 -9.79 28.78
CA SER A 332 -13.36 -10.02 29.78
C SER A 332 -13.26 -9.09 30.99
N ASP A 333 -12.07 -8.55 31.25
CA ASP A 333 -11.80 -7.67 32.38
C ASP A 333 -12.13 -6.19 32.04
N LEU A 334 -12.50 -5.92 30.78
CA LEU A 334 -12.92 -4.60 30.34
C LEU A 334 -14.44 -4.39 30.52
N PRO A 335 -14.89 -3.15 30.77
CA PRO A 335 -16.31 -2.81 30.78
C PRO A 335 -17.01 -3.20 29.46
N ALA A 336 -18.28 -3.59 29.52
CA ALA A 336 -19.03 -4.07 28.35
C ALA A 336 -19.18 -3.02 27.24
N GLU A 337 -19.19 -1.74 27.61
CA GLU A 337 -19.25 -0.58 26.72
C GLU A 337 -17.87 -0.13 26.21
N ALA A 338 -16.79 -0.84 26.54
CA ALA A 338 -15.44 -0.46 26.16
C ALA A 338 -15.22 -0.58 24.64
N VAL A 339 -14.67 0.48 24.05
CA VAL A 339 -14.27 0.52 22.64
C VAL A 339 -12.80 0.14 22.54
N VAL A 340 -12.51 -1.01 21.90
CA VAL A 340 -11.15 -1.47 21.67
C VAL A 340 -10.73 -1.15 20.24
N ILE A 341 -9.75 -0.28 20.07
CA ILE A 341 -9.19 0.09 18.76
C ILE A 341 -8.05 -0.85 18.37
N ASN A 342 -7.63 -0.81 17.09
CA ASN A 342 -6.54 -1.63 16.54
C ASN A 342 -6.70 -3.14 16.71
N ARG A 343 -7.93 -3.62 16.97
CA ARG A 343 -8.23 -5.04 17.04
C ARG A 343 -8.10 -5.67 15.64
N PRO A 344 -7.35 -6.77 15.47
CA PRO A 344 -7.27 -7.46 14.20
C PRO A 344 -8.68 -7.92 13.80
N ILE A 345 -9.13 -7.46 12.64
CA ILE A 345 -10.40 -7.88 12.07
C ILE A 345 -10.22 -9.32 11.61
N SER A 346 -11.03 -10.25 12.12
CA SER A 346 -10.93 -11.64 11.68
C SER A 346 -11.31 -11.74 10.20
N PHE A 347 -10.65 -12.66 9.48
CA PHE A 347 -10.97 -12.96 8.08
C PHE A 347 -12.47 -13.17 7.86
N TYR A 348 -13.16 -13.78 8.83
CA TYR A 348 -14.61 -13.99 8.83
C TYR A 348 -15.41 -12.68 8.80
N VAL A 349 -15.04 -11.68 9.61
CA VAL A 349 -15.78 -10.40 9.66
C VAL A 349 -15.55 -9.60 8.38
N GLN A 350 -14.31 -9.58 7.89
CA GLN A 350 -13.95 -8.91 6.64
C GLN A 350 -14.64 -9.56 5.42
N ASN A 351 -14.79 -10.89 5.42
CA ASN A 351 -15.32 -11.66 4.31
C ASN A 351 -16.63 -12.41 4.66
N LYS A 352 -17.47 -11.82 5.52
CA LYS A 352 -18.68 -12.48 6.05
C LYS A 352 -19.58 -13.05 4.95
N ARG A 353 -19.76 -12.29 3.86
CA ARG A 353 -20.55 -12.73 2.70
C ARG A 353 -19.93 -13.94 2.00
N LEU A 354 -18.62 -13.93 1.77
CA LEU A 354 -17.91 -15.01 1.10
C LEU A 354 -17.97 -16.29 1.95
N VAL A 355 -17.73 -16.21 3.25
CA VAL A 355 -17.82 -17.37 4.15
C VAL A 355 -19.23 -17.93 4.20
N GLN A 356 -20.26 -17.08 4.26
CA GLN A 356 -21.67 -17.52 4.23
C GLN A 356 -22.00 -18.26 2.93
N MET A 357 -21.55 -17.76 1.77
CA MET A 357 -21.74 -18.42 0.47
C MET A 357 -21.07 -19.78 0.42
N THR A 358 -19.83 -19.89 0.90
CA THR A 358 -19.08 -21.16 0.95
C THR A 358 -19.74 -22.16 1.89
N LEU A 359 -20.17 -21.73 3.08
CA LEU A 359 -20.88 -22.60 4.03
C LEU A 359 -22.19 -23.13 3.46
N SER A 360 -22.99 -22.26 2.84
CA SER A 360 -24.23 -22.67 2.17
C SER A 360 -23.97 -23.66 1.03
N GLY A 361 -22.90 -23.47 0.26
CA GLY A 361 -22.48 -24.42 -0.78
C GLY A 361 -22.11 -25.79 -0.21
N ILE A 362 -21.34 -25.83 0.88
CA ILE A 362 -20.96 -27.07 1.58
C ILE A 362 -22.20 -27.77 2.15
N SER A 363 -23.11 -27.03 2.80
CA SER A 363 -24.35 -27.62 3.35
C SER A 363 -25.24 -28.22 2.26
N LEU A 364 -25.34 -27.57 1.09
CA LEU A 364 -26.09 -28.09 -0.06
C LEU A 364 -25.47 -29.40 -0.59
N LEU A 365 -24.15 -29.46 -0.71
CA LEU A 365 -23.42 -30.66 -1.10
C LEU A 365 -23.62 -31.79 -0.08
N LEU A 366 -23.59 -31.48 1.21
CA LEU A 366 -23.78 -32.46 2.28
C LEU A 366 -25.19 -33.05 2.25
N LEU A 367 -26.21 -32.21 2.04
CA LEU A 367 -27.60 -32.65 1.84
C LEU A 367 -27.76 -33.56 0.62
N LEU A 368 -27.08 -33.23 -0.49
CA LEU A 368 -27.08 -34.07 -1.69
C LEU A 368 -26.47 -35.45 -1.42
N VAL A 369 -25.34 -35.50 -0.72
CA VAL A 369 -24.66 -36.75 -0.35
C VAL A 369 -25.51 -37.58 0.60
N ILE A 370 -26.15 -36.96 1.61
CA ILE A 370 -27.07 -37.64 2.53
C ILE A 370 -28.26 -38.22 1.75
N PHE A 371 -28.84 -37.46 0.83
CA PHE A 371 -29.94 -37.92 0.00
C PHE A 371 -29.54 -39.11 -0.89
N LEU A 372 -28.39 -39.04 -1.56
CA LEU A 372 -27.88 -40.13 -2.40
C LEU A 372 -27.59 -41.40 -1.58
N THR A 373 -26.94 -41.26 -0.42
CA THR A 373 -26.62 -42.40 0.46
C THR A 373 -27.88 -43.02 1.06
N THR A 374 -28.85 -42.23 1.51
CA THR A 374 -30.13 -42.75 2.01
C THR A 374 -30.93 -43.46 0.92
N ALA A 375 -30.96 -42.92 -0.31
CA ALA A 375 -31.57 -43.59 -1.46
C ALA A 375 -30.93 -44.96 -1.76
N LEU A 376 -29.60 -45.04 -1.71
CA LEU A 376 -28.85 -46.29 -1.93
C LEU A 376 -29.08 -47.32 -0.82
N ILE A 377 -29.11 -46.89 0.45
CA ILE A 377 -29.36 -47.78 1.59
C ILE A 377 -30.79 -48.32 1.56
N TYR A 378 -31.77 -47.49 1.16
CA TYR A 378 -33.16 -47.90 1.05
C TYR A 378 -33.35 -48.98 -0.04
N LEU A 379 -32.69 -48.81 -1.19
CA LEU A 379 -32.67 -49.81 -2.26
C LEU A 379 -32.05 -51.14 -1.79
N LYS A 380 -30.99 -51.10 -0.99
CA LYS A 380 -30.27 -52.29 -0.52
C LYS A 380 -31.03 -53.05 0.59
N LYS A 381 -31.76 -52.35 1.45
CA LYS A 381 -32.59 -52.97 2.51
C LYS A 381 -33.82 -53.68 2.00
N ALA A 382 -34.37 -53.27 0.85
CA ALA A 382 -35.52 -53.93 0.24
C ALA A 382 -35.18 -55.31 -0.34
N GLN A 383 -33.91 -55.56 -0.69
CA GLN A 383 -33.47 -56.83 -1.28
C GLN A 383 -33.19 -57.94 -0.24
N ASN A 384 -32.81 -57.60 1.00
CA ASN A 384 -32.21 -58.57 1.94
C ASN A 384 -33.19 -59.21 2.96
N LYS A 385 -34.51 -59.21 2.73
CA LYS A 385 -35.48 -59.61 3.78
C LYS A 385 -36.37 -60.82 3.47
N VAL A 386 -36.14 -61.56 2.39
CA VAL A 386 -37.02 -62.68 1.95
C VAL A 386 -36.38 -64.07 2.05
N LEU A 387 -35.07 -64.18 2.29
CA LEU A 387 -34.34 -65.40 1.90
C LEU A 387 -34.04 -66.39 3.08
N LEU A 388 -34.38 -66.04 4.33
CA LEU A 388 -33.77 -66.63 5.55
C LEU A 388 -34.18 -68.06 6.03
N SER A 389 -34.73 -68.95 5.19
CA SER A 389 -34.87 -70.37 5.60
C SER A 389 -34.66 -71.44 4.51
N ASP A 390 -34.69 -71.09 3.22
CA ASP A 390 -34.01 -71.87 2.17
C ASP A 390 -32.49 -71.54 2.13
N GLU A 391 -32.13 -70.43 2.78
CA GLU A 391 -30.81 -69.81 2.83
C GLU A 391 -29.67 -70.70 3.32
N ILE A 392 -29.86 -71.71 4.19
CA ILE A 392 -28.69 -72.46 4.70
C ILE A 392 -28.14 -73.42 3.63
N LEU A 393 -29.00 -73.94 2.75
CA LEU A 393 -28.59 -74.79 1.62
C LEU A 393 -28.26 -73.96 0.38
N GLU A 394 -28.85 -72.78 0.19
CA GLU A 394 -28.49 -71.82 -0.88
C GLU A 394 -27.21 -71.01 -0.58
N GLN A 395 -26.87 -70.74 0.68
CA GLN A 395 -25.68 -69.95 1.07
C GLN A 395 -24.36 -70.74 1.07
N MET A 396 -24.38 -72.06 0.78
CA MET A 396 -23.13 -72.80 0.64
C MET A 396 -22.37 -72.28 -0.60
N PRO A 397 -21.11 -71.79 -0.46
CA PRO A 397 -20.39 -71.18 -1.57
C PRO A 397 -19.98 -72.18 -2.66
N GLU A 398 -20.11 -73.48 -2.39
CA GLU A 398 -19.83 -74.57 -3.33
C GLU A 398 -21.12 -75.11 -3.98
N ALA A 399 -21.00 -75.55 -5.22
CA ALA A 399 -21.99 -76.39 -5.89
C ALA A 399 -21.78 -77.85 -5.49
N ILE A 400 -22.86 -78.55 -5.14
CA ILE A 400 -22.81 -79.97 -4.75
C ILE A 400 -23.66 -80.77 -5.73
N VAL A 401 -23.02 -81.71 -6.42
CA VAL A 401 -23.67 -82.55 -7.44
C VAL A 401 -23.52 -84.01 -7.04
N LEU A 402 -24.65 -84.71 -6.90
CA LEU A 402 -24.67 -86.16 -6.70
C LEU A 402 -25.04 -86.83 -8.01
N THR A 403 -24.31 -87.87 -8.36
CA THR A 403 -24.53 -88.68 -9.57
C THR A 403 -24.65 -90.15 -9.21
N ASP A 404 -25.44 -90.90 -9.98
CA ASP A 404 -25.48 -92.36 -9.90
C ASP A 404 -24.24 -93.00 -10.55
N LEU A 405 -24.20 -94.34 -10.64
CA LEU A 405 -23.08 -95.10 -11.23
C LEU A 405 -22.93 -94.89 -12.74
N ASP A 406 -24.00 -94.48 -13.43
CA ASP A 406 -24.02 -94.21 -14.87
C ASP A 406 -23.77 -92.71 -15.18
N GLY A 407 -23.57 -91.90 -14.14
CA GLY A 407 -23.26 -90.47 -14.22
C GLY A 407 -24.49 -89.57 -14.32
N ASN A 408 -25.70 -90.07 -14.11
CA ASN A 408 -26.91 -89.26 -14.12
C ASN A 408 -27.00 -88.46 -12.83
N ILE A 409 -27.35 -87.17 -12.93
CA ILE A 409 -27.45 -86.28 -11.77
C ILE A 409 -28.70 -86.63 -10.96
N GLU A 410 -28.52 -87.04 -9.70
CA GLU A 410 -29.59 -87.34 -8.74
C GLU A 410 -29.97 -86.15 -7.87
N LYS A 411 -29.00 -85.29 -7.55
CA LYS A 411 -29.23 -84.07 -6.79
C LYS A 411 -28.36 -82.94 -7.30
N TRP A 412 -28.96 -81.75 -7.35
CA TRP A 412 -28.35 -80.52 -7.82
C TRP A 412 -28.52 -79.45 -6.75
N LEU A 413 -27.51 -79.28 -5.88
CA LEU A 413 -27.64 -78.55 -4.62
C LEU A 413 -26.60 -77.42 -4.50
N GLY A 414 -26.84 -76.49 -3.56
CA GLY A 414 -25.97 -75.34 -3.34
C GLY A 414 -25.99 -74.38 -4.52
N ARG A 415 -24.85 -73.76 -4.86
CA ARG A 415 -24.75 -72.79 -5.98
C ARG A 415 -24.60 -73.44 -7.35
N ALA A 416 -25.03 -74.69 -7.53
CA ALA A 416 -24.89 -75.42 -8.79
C ALA A 416 -25.63 -74.73 -9.96
N GLU A 417 -26.88 -74.28 -9.73
CA GLU A 417 -27.61 -73.50 -10.74
C GLU A 417 -26.93 -72.16 -11.05
N GLU A 418 -26.38 -71.48 -10.04
CA GLU A 418 -25.74 -70.18 -10.21
C GLU A 418 -24.39 -70.26 -10.93
N ILE A 419 -23.60 -71.30 -10.67
CA ILE A 419 -22.27 -71.49 -11.27
C ILE A 419 -22.43 -71.94 -12.73
N PHE A 420 -23.30 -72.92 -13.00
CA PHE A 420 -23.42 -73.55 -14.32
C PHE A 420 -24.58 -73.02 -15.19
N GLY A 421 -25.56 -72.32 -14.61
CA GLY A 421 -26.66 -71.67 -15.32
C GLY A 421 -27.82 -72.60 -15.75
N TYR A 422 -27.78 -73.88 -15.38
CA TYR A 422 -28.85 -74.86 -15.62
C TYR A 422 -29.70 -75.03 -14.37
N SER A 423 -31.02 -75.14 -14.52
CA SER A 423 -31.89 -75.43 -13.38
C SER A 423 -31.85 -76.92 -13.01
N GLU A 424 -32.12 -77.25 -11.76
CA GLU A 424 -32.16 -78.61 -11.22
C GLU A 424 -33.07 -79.51 -12.08
N SER A 425 -34.25 -79.02 -12.45
CA SER A 425 -35.19 -79.74 -13.32
C SER A 425 -34.68 -80.06 -14.73
N GLU A 426 -33.72 -79.28 -15.25
CA GLU A 426 -33.06 -79.55 -16.52
C GLU A 426 -31.95 -80.60 -16.40
N CYS A 427 -31.44 -80.80 -15.17
CA CYS A 427 -30.28 -81.62 -14.85
C CYS A 427 -30.62 -83.01 -14.31
N LEU A 428 -31.69 -83.13 -13.52
CA LEU A 428 -32.05 -84.38 -12.87
C LEU A 428 -32.28 -85.52 -13.88
N GLY A 429 -31.66 -86.67 -13.62
CA GLY A 429 -31.77 -87.88 -14.44
C GLY A 429 -31.05 -87.82 -15.79
N ARG A 430 -30.17 -86.84 -16.01
CA ARG A 430 -29.39 -86.70 -17.25
C ARG A 430 -27.90 -86.71 -16.97
N VAL A 431 -27.13 -87.27 -17.91
CA VAL A 431 -25.70 -87.03 -18.04
C VAL A 431 -25.51 -85.77 -18.88
N LEU A 432 -25.15 -84.64 -18.24
CA LEU A 432 -24.96 -83.39 -18.96
C LEU A 432 -23.49 -83.18 -19.35
N ALA A 433 -23.26 -82.82 -20.63
CA ALA A 433 -21.93 -82.70 -21.24
C ALA A 433 -21.05 -81.58 -20.64
N PHE A 434 -21.59 -80.66 -19.82
CA PHE A 434 -20.79 -79.65 -19.10
C PHE A 434 -20.06 -80.20 -17.87
N ASN A 435 -20.40 -81.43 -17.44
CA ASN A 435 -19.67 -82.15 -16.38
C ASN A 435 -18.37 -82.80 -16.92
N GLN A 436 -18.07 -82.59 -18.21
CA GLN A 436 -16.79 -82.93 -18.80
C GLN A 436 -15.91 -81.67 -18.83
N PRO A 437 -14.69 -81.73 -18.30
CA PRO A 437 -13.69 -80.68 -18.49
C PRO A 437 -13.59 -80.29 -19.97
N LEU A 438 -13.40 -79.00 -20.26
CA LEU A 438 -13.10 -78.51 -21.61
C LEU A 438 -11.86 -79.19 -22.25
N GLU A 439 -11.01 -79.81 -21.43
CA GLU A 439 -9.80 -80.52 -21.82
C GLU A 439 -9.97 -82.04 -21.69
N LEU A 440 -9.90 -82.78 -22.80
CA LEU A 440 -10.11 -84.24 -22.84
C LEU A 440 -9.22 -85.03 -21.87
N ASN A 441 -7.98 -84.58 -21.63
CA ASN A 441 -7.03 -85.27 -20.74
C ASN A 441 -7.46 -85.28 -19.25
N ILE A 442 -8.32 -84.35 -18.83
CA ILE A 442 -8.72 -84.23 -17.42
C ILE A 442 -9.84 -85.23 -17.10
N THR A 443 -10.72 -85.56 -18.05
CA THR A 443 -11.79 -86.56 -17.85
C THR A 443 -11.22 -87.93 -17.48
N GLU A 444 -10.16 -88.36 -18.17
CA GLU A 444 -9.46 -89.62 -17.90
C GLU A 444 -8.80 -89.62 -16.50
N GLN A 445 -8.28 -88.47 -16.05
CA GLN A 445 -7.68 -88.33 -14.72
C GLN A 445 -8.72 -88.36 -13.59
N ILE A 446 -9.91 -87.79 -13.82
CA ILE A 446 -11.03 -87.87 -12.87
C ILE A 446 -11.46 -89.32 -12.71
N GLU A 447 -11.68 -90.04 -13.82
CA GLU A 447 -12.07 -91.44 -13.79
C GLU A 447 -11.01 -92.34 -13.15
N ALA A 448 -9.73 -92.16 -13.51
CA ALA A 448 -8.62 -92.89 -12.92
C ALA A 448 -8.50 -92.61 -11.41
N GLY A 449 -8.60 -91.35 -10.98
CA GLY A 449 -8.56 -90.95 -9.57
C GLY A 449 -9.69 -91.56 -8.74
N LEU A 450 -10.92 -91.55 -9.28
CA LEU A 450 -12.07 -92.19 -8.65
C LEU A 450 -11.92 -93.72 -8.59
N LYS A 451 -11.38 -94.36 -9.64
CA LYS A 451 -11.15 -95.82 -9.70
C LYS A 451 -10.05 -96.30 -8.76
N GLU A 452 -8.90 -95.64 -8.76
CA GLU A 452 -7.71 -96.08 -8.02
C GLU A 452 -7.70 -95.61 -6.55
N LYS A 453 -8.17 -94.39 -6.28
CA LYS A 453 -8.04 -93.72 -4.97
C LYS A 453 -9.37 -93.41 -4.30
N GLY A 454 -10.50 -93.68 -4.97
CA GLY A 454 -11.84 -93.38 -4.47
C GLY A 454 -12.22 -91.90 -4.44
N ARG A 455 -11.30 -91.00 -4.85
CA ARG A 455 -11.50 -89.54 -4.90
C ARG A 455 -10.62 -88.86 -5.97
N PHE A 456 -11.06 -87.71 -6.45
CA PHE A 456 -10.31 -86.80 -7.32
C PHE A 456 -10.33 -85.38 -6.74
N LEU A 457 -9.21 -84.65 -6.89
CA LEU A 457 -9.07 -83.24 -6.54
C LEU A 457 -8.28 -82.54 -7.64
N GLY A 458 -8.83 -81.46 -8.21
CA GLY A 458 -8.12 -80.66 -9.22
C GLY A 458 -8.93 -79.47 -9.75
N GLU A 459 -8.26 -78.51 -10.38
CA GLU A 459 -8.89 -77.38 -11.06
C GLU A 459 -9.25 -77.75 -12.50
N ILE A 460 -10.48 -77.44 -12.91
CA ILE A 460 -10.98 -77.66 -14.27
C ILE A 460 -11.67 -76.40 -14.78
N SER A 461 -11.81 -76.28 -16.10
CA SER A 461 -12.68 -75.25 -16.70
C SER A 461 -13.92 -75.92 -17.27
N CYS A 462 -15.10 -75.43 -16.86
CA CYS A 462 -16.39 -75.91 -17.34
C CYS A 462 -17.12 -74.82 -18.11
N LEU A 463 -17.99 -75.21 -19.05
CA LEU A 463 -18.88 -74.29 -19.75
C LEU A 463 -20.18 -74.11 -18.99
N ARG A 464 -20.55 -72.85 -18.77
CA ARG A 464 -21.87 -72.43 -18.32
C ARG A 464 -22.88 -72.53 -19.48
N LYS A 465 -24.19 -72.61 -19.18
CA LYS A 465 -25.30 -72.68 -20.15
C LYS A 465 -25.27 -71.58 -21.23
N ASP A 466 -24.73 -70.42 -20.92
CA ASP A 466 -24.58 -69.28 -21.84
C ASP A 466 -23.32 -69.36 -22.74
N GLY A 467 -22.55 -70.45 -22.65
CA GLY A 467 -21.34 -70.69 -23.41
C GLY A 467 -20.07 -70.08 -22.79
N ARG A 468 -20.13 -69.46 -21.60
CA ARG A 468 -18.95 -68.89 -20.93
C ARG A 468 -18.17 -69.97 -20.16
N ALA A 469 -16.84 -69.96 -20.26
CA ALA A 469 -15.99 -70.79 -19.43
C ALA A 469 -15.88 -70.23 -18.00
N VAL A 470 -16.09 -71.10 -17.01
CA VAL A 470 -15.95 -70.80 -15.57
C VAL A 470 -14.86 -71.71 -14.99
N PRO A 471 -13.84 -71.16 -14.31
CA PRO A 471 -12.81 -71.97 -13.66
C PRO A 471 -13.34 -72.49 -12.31
N ILE A 472 -13.25 -73.80 -12.10
CA ILE A 472 -13.83 -74.49 -10.95
C ILE A 472 -12.78 -75.42 -10.33
N GLU A 473 -12.66 -75.38 -9.00
CA GLU A 473 -11.93 -76.39 -8.24
C GLU A 473 -12.89 -77.52 -7.87
N VAL A 474 -12.54 -78.77 -8.21
CA VAL A 474 -13.42 -79.94 -8.08
C VAL A 474 -12.85 -80.92 -7.08
N THR A 475 -13.68 -81.32 -6.12
CA THR A 475 -13.45 -82.48 -5.27
C THR A 475 -14.55 -83.51 -5.51
N ALA A 476 -14.23 -84.63 -6.14
CA ALA A 476 -15.17 -85.72 -6.40
C ALA A 476 -14.83 -86.94 -5.54
N THR A 477 -15.81 -87.56 -4.88
CA THR A 477 -15.62 -88.75 -4.04
C THR A 477 -16.75 -89.75 -4.24
N ARG A 478 -16.44 -91.05 -4.18
CA ARG A 478 -17.45 -92.11 -4.26
C ARG A 478 -18.36 -92.14 -3.05
N VAL A 479 -19.66 -92.33 -3.29
CA VAL A 479 -20.68 -92.53 -2.27
C VAL A 479 -20.98 -94.03 -2.15
N PHE A 480 -20.98 -94.54 -0.92
CA PHE A 480 -21.24 -95.95 -0.63
C PHE A 480 -22.58 -96.12 0.09
N SER A 481 -23.30 -97.18 -0.25
CA SER A 481 -24.46 -97.69 0.48
C SER A 481 -24.05 -98.15 1.89
N ARG A 482 -25.02 -98.26 2.81
CA ARG A 482 -24.84 -98.88 4.15
C ARG A 482 -24.34 -100.33 4.09
N SER A 483 -24.47 -101.01 2.95
CA SER A 483 -23.92 -102.35 2.68
C SER A 483 -22.51 -102.36 2.08
N GLY A 484 -21.86 -101.19 1.93
CA GLY A 484 -20.48 -101.07 1.43
C GLY A 484 -20.33 -101.06 -0.10
N ILE A 485 -21.43 -101.04 -0.85
CA ILE A 485 -21.43 -100.99 -2.33
C ILE A 485 -21.42 -99.53 -2.80
N VAL A 486 -20.60 -99.19 -3.80
CA VAL A 486 -20.63 -97.84 -4.41
C VAL A 486 -21.98 -97.63 -5.09
N VAL A 487 -22.67 -96.54 -4.77
CA VAL A 487 -23.98 -96.18 -5.33
C VAL A 487 -23.93 -94.94 -6.22
N GLY A 488 -22.83 -94.20 -6.21
CA GLY A 488 -22.70 -92.98 -6.99
C GLY A 488 -21.45 -92.17 -6.64
N THR A 489 -21.42 -90.92 -7.07
CA THR A 489 -20.33 -89.96 -6.79
C THR A 489 -20.91 -88.64 -6.29
N ILE A 490 -20.32 -88.07 -5.24
CA ILE A 490 -20.60 -86.70 -4.79
C ILE A 490 -19.43 -85.81 -5.22
N SER A 491 -19.75 -84.73 -5.92
CA SER A 491 -18.79 -83.74 -6.37
C SER A 491 -19.10 -82.40 -5.74
N ILE A 492 -18.09 -81.80 -5.10
CA ILE A 492 -18.12 -80.45 -4.55
C ILE A 492 -17.29 -79.58 -5.50
N LEU A 493 -17.89 -78.49 -5.97
CA LEU A 493 -17.42 -77.67 -7.08
C LEU A 493 -17.38 -76.21 -6.60
N GLN A 494 -16.19 -75.61 -6.51
CA GLN A 494 -16.03 -74.23 -6.04
C GLN A 494 -15.61 -73.30 -7.20
N ASP A 495 -16.38 -72.22 -7.42
CA ASP A 495 -15.98 -71.16 -8.35
C ASP A 495 -14.85 -70.31 -7.75
N ILE A 496 -13.68 -70.32 -8.40
CA ILE A 496 -12.49 -69.59 -7.94
C ILE A 496 -12.32 -68.21 -8.61
N THR A 497 -13.35 -67.69 -9.27
CA THR A 497 -13.32 -66.41 -9.99
C THR A 497 -12.97 -65.23 -9.08
N GLU A 498 -13.57 -65.09 -7.90
CA GLU A 498 -13.28 -63.99 -6.97
C GLU A 498 -11.87 -64.08 -6.39
N ARG A 499 -11.38 -65.29 -6.09
CA ARG A 499 -10.00 -65.51 -5.61
C ARG A 499 -8.97 -65.09 -6.67
N ARG A 500 -9.22 -65.42 -7.95
CA ARG A 500 -8.39 -64.93 -9.07
C ARG A 500 -8.48 -63.40 -9.20
N ARG A 501 -9.66 -62.79 -9.05
CA ARG A 501 -9.84 -61.33 -9.08
C ARG A 501 -9.16 -60.61 -7.92
N ALA A 502 -9.18 -61.14 -6.71
CA ALA A 502 -8.51 -60.53 -5.55
C ALA A 502 -6.99 -60.56 -5.69
N LYS A 503 -6.43 -61.67 -6.18
CA LYS A 503 -4.99 -61.78 -6.48
C LYS A 503 -4.58 -60.81 -7.59
N GLU A 504 -5.42 -60.67 -8.62
CA GLU A 504 -5.19 -59.68 -9.69
C GLU A 504 -5.38 -58.24 -9.20
N PHE A 505 -6.34 -57.98 -8.31
CA PHE A 505 -6.55 -56.66 -7.72
C PHE A 505 -5.35 -56.23 -6.88
N LEU A 506 -4.79 -57.12 -6.05
CA LEU A 506 -3.57 -56.85 -5.31
C LEU A 506 -2.41 -56.53 -6.25
N ARG A 507 -2.20 -57.34 -7.29
CA ARG A 507 -1.18 -57.10 -8.32
C ARG A 507 -1.37 -55.76 -9.03
N VAL A 508 -2.61 -55.41 -9.39
CA VAL A 508 -2.96 -54.14 -10.05
C VAL A 508 -2.78 -52.97 -9.10
N SER A 509 -3.12 -53.11 -7.82
CA SER A 509 -2.94 -52.09 -6.80
C SER A 509 -1.45 -51.81 -6.54
N GLU A 510 -0.63 -52.86 -6.43
CA GLU A 510 0.83 -52.75 -6.26
C GLU A 510 1.47 -52.04 -7.48
N VAL A 511 1.11 -52.46 -8.69
CA VAL A 511 1.56 -51.80 -9.93
C VAL A 511 1.08 -50.35 -9.99
N ARG A 512 -0.13 -50.05 -9.53
CA ARG A 512 -0.69 -48.70 -9.51
C ARG A 512 0.04 -47.79 -8.52
N PHE A 513 0.29 -48.26 -7.30
CA PHE A 513 1.05 -47.54 -6.28
C PHE A 513 2.47 -47.24 -6.77
N ARG A 514 3.17 -48.25 -7.31
CA ARG A 514 4.52 -48.10 -7.85
C ARG A 514 4.58 -47.06 -8.98
N LYS A 515 3.61 -47.06 -9.88
CA LYS A 515 3.51 -46.06 -10.95
C LYS A 515 3.22 -44.65 -10.41
N MET A 516 2.37 -44.53 -9.39
CA MET A 516 2.02 -43.24 -8.79
C MET A 516 3.23 -42.58 -8.14
N VAL A 517 4.01 -43.32 -7.34
CA VAL A 517 5.21 -42.79 -6.68
C VAL A 517 6.32 -42.49 -7.69
N ALA A 518 6.54 -43.40 -8.67
CA ALA A 518 7.56 -43.19 -9.71
C ALA A 518 7.27 -41.99 -10.63
N LYS A 519 6.00 -41.67 -10.86
CA LYS A 519 5.56 -40.53 -11.70
C LYS A 519 5.09 -39.32 -10.90
N SER A 520 5.35 -39.28 -9.59
CA SER A 520 5.06 -38.11 -8.77
C SER A 520 5.78 -36.87 -9.33
N PRO A 521 5.11 -35.71 -9.43
CA PRO A 521 5.71 -34.47 -9.93
C PRO A 521 6.69 -33.82 -8.94
N MET A 522 6.85 -34.40 -7.74
CA MET A 522 7.78 -33.94 -6.72
C MET A 522 8.86 -34.99 -6.49
N PRO A 523 10.14 -34.58 -6.29
CA PRO A 523 11.18 -35.49 -5.83
C PRO A 523 10.74 -36.29 -4.61
N THR A 524 10.79 -37.61 -4.72
CA THR A 524 10.33 -38.52 -3.66
C THR A 524 11.41 -39.57 -3.41
N ILE A 525 11.71 -39.81 -2.13
CA ILE A 525 12.69 -40.77 -1.64
C ILE A 525 11.99 -41.73 -0.68
N LEU A 526 12.34 -43.01 -0.75
CA LEU A 526 12.00 -44.01 0.25
C LEU A 526 13.27 -44.48 0.93
N THR A 527 13.32 -44.45 2.25
CA THR A 527 14.48 -44.90 3.05
C THR A 527 14.11 -46.04 3.98
N ASP A 528 15.10 -46.85 4.36
CA ASP A 528 14.95 -47.87 5.39
C ASP A 528 15.11 -47.29 6.81
N GLN A 529 15.07 -48.15 7.82
CA GLN A 529 15.31 -47.82 9.23
C GLN A 529 16.71 -47.25 9.53
N ASN A 530 17.70 -47.50 8.66
CA ASN A 530 19.06 -46.95 8.76
C ASN A 530 19.21 -45.64 7.97
N GLN A 531 18.14 -45.15 7.33
CA GLN A 531 18.12 -44.02 6.41
C GLN A 531 18.94 -44.24 5.13
N ASP A 532 19.20 -45.49 4.77
CA ASP A 532 19.72 -45.84 3.46
C ASP A 532 18.60 -45.73 2.42
N LEU A 533 18.95 -45.26 1.22
CA LEU A 533 17.97 -44.94 0.18
C LEU A 533 17.60 -46.24 -0.55
N ILE A 534 16.33 -46.63 -0.46
CA ILE A 534 15.77 -47.82 -1.13
C ILE A 534 15.27 -47.45 -2.53
N PHE A 535 14.71 -46.25 -2.67
CA PHE A 535 14.10 -45.79 -3.90
C PHE A 535 14.15 -44.28 -4.03
N VAL A 536 14.37 -43.79 -5.26
CA VAL A 536 14.15 -42.40 -5.67
C VAL A 536 13.35 -42.39 -6.96
N ASN A 537 12.46 -41.42 -7.12
CA ASN A 537 11.67 -41.30 -8.34
C ASN A 537 12.41 -40.55 -9.47
N ASP A 538 11.83 -40.58 -10.67
CA ASP A 538 12.41 -39.92 -11.86
C ASP A 538 12.64 -38.42 -11.61
N LYS A 539 11.68 -37.77 -10.93
CA LYS A 539 11.75 -36.33 -10.68
C LYS A 539 12.89 -35.92 -9.75
N PHE A 540 13.21 -36.76 -8.76
CA PHE A 540 14.38 -36.56 -7.91
C PHE A 540 15.68 -36.57 -8.73
N THR A 541 15.81 -37.53 -9.64
CA THR A 541 16.99 -37.64 -10.50
C THR A 541 17.09 -36.46 -11.46
N GLU A 542 15.97 -36.01 -12.04
CA GLU A 542 15.91 -34.85 -12.93
C GLU A 542 16.35 -33.55 -12.22
N LEU A 543 15.87 -33.33 -10.99
CA LEU A 543 16.11 -32.09 -10.26
C LEU A 543 17.51 -32.02 -9.63
N PHE A 544 17.96 -33.12 -9.01
CA PHE A 544 19.22 -33.13 -8.25
C PHE A 544 20.39 -33.76 -9.00
N GLY A 545 20.15 -34.51 -10.08
CA GLY A 545 21.19 -35.12 -10.92
C GLY A 545 21.83 -36.39 -10.34
N TYR A 546 21.38 -36.86 -9.17
CA TYR A 546 21.85 -38.09 -8.54
C TYR A 546 20.93 -39.26 -8.85
N ARG A 547 21.51 -40.41 -9.20
CA ARG A 547 20.79 -41.69 -9.28
C ARG A 547 20.93 -42.46 -7.97
N LEU A 548 20.03 -43.40 -7.72
CA LEU A 548 20.08 -44.24 -6.51
C LEU A 548 21.46 -44.88 -6.30
N GLU A 549 22.08 -45.38 -7.37
CA GLU A 549 23.41 -46.00 -7.36
C GLU A 549 24.53 -45.05 -6.89
N ASP A 550 24.35 -43.73 -7.09
CA ASP A 550 25.32 -42.71 -6.67
C ASP A 550 25.22 -42.39 -5.16
N ILE A 551 24.04 -42.60 -4.55
CA ILE A 551 23.68 -42.11 -3.19
C ILE A 551 22.91 -43.15 -2.36
N ASP A 552 23.11 -44.43 -2.64
CA ASP A 552 22.42 -45.59 -2.04
C ASP A 552 22.48 -45.66 -0.51
N THR A 553 23.50 -45.03 0.09
CA THR A 553 23.74 -45.04 1.53
C THR A 553 23.54 -43.66 2.13
N GLU A 554 23.13 -43.64 3.40
CA GLU A 554 22.96 -42.42 4.20
C GLU A 554 24.20 -41.51 4.04
N LYS A 555 25.40 -42.09 4.19
CA LYS A 555 26.66 -41.36 4.10
C LYS A 555 26.85 -40.65 2.74
N LYS A 556 26.68 -41.38 1.64
CA LYS A 556 26.89 -40.82 0.29
C LYS A 556 25.88 -39.71 -0.03
N TRP A 557 24.63 -39.88 0.41
CA TRP A 557 23.60 -38.85 0.27
C TRP A 557 23.99 -37.56 0.99
N TRP A 558 24.31 -37.63 2.29
CA TRP A 558 24.63 -36.41 3.05
C TRP A 558 25.89 -35.71 2.55
N GLU A 559 26.92 -36.45 2.14
CA GLU A 559 28.16 -35.86 1.61
C GLU A 559 27.95 -35.15 0.26
N SER A 560 27.06 -35.67 -0.59
CA SER A 560 26.76 -35.11 -1.91
C SER A 560 25.78 -33.94 -1.83
N ALA A 561 24.69 -34.09 -1.08
CA ALA A 561 23.64 -33.08 -0.93
C ALA A 561 24.09 -31.87 -0.08
N TYR A 562 25.02 -32.09 0.86
CA TYR A 562 25.53 -31.07 1.79
C TYR A 562 27.08 -31.11 1.82
N PRO A 563 27.76 -30.49 0.85
CA PRO A 563 29.22 -30.54 0.74
C PRO A 563 29.93 -29.84 1.92
N ASP A 564 29.36 -28.75 2.43
CA ASP A 564 29.87 -28.03 3.60
C ASP A 564 29.73 -28.89 4.87
N ALA A 565 30.85 -29.20 5.52
CA ALA A 565 30.90 -30.08 6.67
C ALA A 565 30.24 -29.50 7.93
N ASN A 566 30.24 -28.18 8.12
CA ASN A 566 29.62 -27.53 9.27
C ASN A 566 28.10 -27.46 9.08
N TYR A 567 27.66 -27.06 7.88
CA TYR A 567 26.25 -27.05 7.53
C TYR A 567 25.64 -28.45 7.59
N ARG A 568 26.31 -29.45 6.99
CA ARG A 568 25.89 -30.86 7.02
C ARG A 568 25.69 -31.39 8.45
N LYS A 569 26.61 -31.10 9.37
CA LYS A 569 26.49 -31.54 10.78
C LYS A 569 25.26 -30.94 11.46
N MET A 570 25.00 -29.65 11.22
CA MET A 570 23.83 -28.97 11.78
C MET A 570 22.53 -29.59 11.26
N VAL A 571 22.38 -29.69 9.93
CA VAL A 571 21.17 -30.24 9.29
C VAL A 571 20.95 -31.70 9.69
N LYS A 572 22.00 -32.53 9.66
CA LYS A 572 21.90 -33.97 10.02
C LYS A 572 21.46 -34.17 11.48
N ASN A 573 21.93 -33.33 12.41
CA ASN A 573 21.52 -33.42 13.81
C ASN A 573 20.04 -33.08 14.01
N ILE A 574 19.57 -32.00 13.38
CA ILE A 574 18.17 -31.55 13.47
C ILE A 574 17.25 -32.61 12.83
N TRP A 575 17.62 -33.11 11.65
CA TRP A 575 16.89 -34.15 10.94
C TRP A 575 16.75 -35.44 11.76
N ARG A 576 17.85 -35.90 12.38
CA ARG A 576 17.83 -37.11 13.23
C ARG A 576 16.92 -36.98 14.45
N ILE A 577 16.83 -35.79 15.04
CA ILE A 577 15.93 -35.53 16.17
C ILE A 577 14.47 -35.54 15.70
N ALA A 578 14.19 -34.95 14.54
CA ALA A 578 12.86 -34.92 13.95
C ALA A 578 12.34 -36.34 13.62
N ILE A 579 13.16 -37.18 12.98
CA ILE A 579 12.82 -38.59 12.69
C ILE A 579 12.48 -39.36 13.96
N LYS A 580 13.33 -39.26 14.99
CA LYS A 580 13.12 -40.01 16.25
C LYS A 580 11.81 -39.65 16.93
N ARG A 581 11.37 -38.39 16.84
CA ARG A 581 10.07 -37.95 17.38
C ARG A 581 8.90 -38.44 16.53
N ALA A 582 8.98 -38.28 15.22
CA ALA A 582 7.95 -38.72 14.28
C ALA A 582 7.65 -40.22 14.36
N VAL A 583 8.70 -41.06 14.43
CA VAL A 583 8.55 -42.51 14.56
C VAL A 583 8.00 -42.92 15.94
N ALA A 584 8.39 -42.21 17.01
CA ALA A 584 7.90 -42.52 18.36
C ALA A 584 6.42 -42.16 18.56
N ASP A 585 5.96 -41.09 17.90
CA ASP A 585 4.62 -40.54 18.09
C ASP A 585 3.63 -40.96 16.98
N ASP A 586 4.08 -41.70 15.95
CA ASP A 586 3.35 -42.03 14.72
C ASP A 586 2.75 -40.78 14.04
N ARG A 587 3.60 -39.75 13.87
CA ARG A 587 3.20 -38.44 13.31
C ARG A 587 4.14 -37.98 12.20
N ASP A 588 3.60 -37.15 11.31
CA ASP A 588 4.35 -36.49 10.24
C ASP A 588 5.40 -35.52 10.82
N ILE A 589 6.54 -35.36 10.12
CA ILE A 589 7.53 -34.33 10.46
C ILE A 589 7.05 -32.96 9.96
N GLU A 590 7.11 -31.94 10.82
CA GLU A 590 6.87 -30.53 10.43
C GLU A 590 7.84 -30.10 9.33
N VAL A 591 7.32 -29.37 8.34
CA VAL A 591 8.06 -28.90 7.15
C VAL A 591 9.37 -28.24 7.55
N GLN A 592 10.49 -28.80 7.09
CA GLN A 592 11.82 -28.24 7.31
C GLN A 592 12.38 -27.70 5.99
N GLU A 593 13.07 -26.56 6.04
CA GLU A 593 13.70 -25.96 4.85
C GLU A 593 15.23 -26.07 4.91
N TRP A 594 15.83 -26.66 3.87
CA TRP A 594 17.28 -26.80 3.75
C TRP A 594 17.78 -26.53 2.34
N ASP A 595 19.05 -26.13 2.25
CA ASP A 595 19.72 -25.93 0.98
C ASP A 595 20.36 -27.24 0.51
N LEU A 596 19.93 -27.72 -0.65
CA LEU A 596 20.47 -28.91 -1.30
C LEU A 596 21.39 -28.54 -2.45
N THR A 597 22.53 -29.22 -2.54
CA THR A 597 23.45 -29.08 -3.67
C THR A 597 23.21 -30.19 -4.69
N THR A 598 22.86 -29.79 -5.91
CA THR A 598 22.71 -30.68 -7.07
C THR A 598 24.08 -31.15 -7.58
N ARG A 599 24.12 -32.21 -8.39
CA ARG A 599 25.37 -32.79 -8.91
C ARG A 599 26.22 -31.82 -9.73
N ASP A 600 25.59 -30.85 -10.40
CA ASP A 600 26.25 -29.79 -11.18
C ASP A 600 26.68 -28.58 -10.33
N GLY A 601 26.50 -28.63 -9.01
CA GLY A 601 26.94 -27.60 -8.06
C GLY A 601 25.95 -26.46 -7.82
N ARG A 602 24.74 -26.52 -8.40
CA ARG A 602 23.67 -25.57 -8.12
C ARG A 602 23.09 -25.83 -6.73
N VAL A 603 22.83 -24.74 -5.99
CA VAL A 603 22.13 -24.80 -4.71
C VAL A 603 20.64 -24.56 -4.93
N SER A 604 19.79 -25.43 -4.41
CA SER A 604 18.33 -25.30 -4.43
C SER A 604 17.78 -25.32 -3.01
N ARG A 605 16.92 -24.35 -2.70
CA ARG A 605 16.22 -24.24 -1.41
C ARG A 605 15.02 -25.17 -1.41
N CYS A 606 14.99 -26.13 -0.50
CA CYS A 606 14.01 -27.20 -0.52
C CYS A 606 13.28 -27.38 0.82
N GLU A 607 11.96 -27.59 0.76
CA GLU A 607 11.14 -28.03 1.88
C GLU A 607 11.07 -29.56 1.91
N PHE A 608 11.13 -30.16 3.10
CA PHE A 608 11.09 -31.60 3.30
C PHE A 608 9.86 -31.99 4.09
N TYR A 609 9.12 -32.96 3.55
CA TYR A 609 7.98 -33.61 4.17
C TYR A 609 8.31 -35.08 4.36
N MET A 610 8.10 -35.63 5.56
CA MET A 610 8.34 -37.04 5.82
C MET A 610 7.12 -37.68 6.47
N VAL A 611 6.75 -38.86 5.95
CA VAL A 611 5.71 -39.74 6.50
C VAL A 611 6.33 -41.10 6.81
N PRO A 612 6.23 -41.62 8.05
CA PRO A 612 6.65 -42.97 8.39
C PRO A 612 5.68 -44.02 7.78
N ILE A 613 6.22 -45.12 7.25
CA ILE A 613 5.45 -46.25 6.70
C ILE A 613 6.07 -47.54 7.22
N GLU A 614 5.53 -48.09 8.32
CA GLU A 614 6.07 -49.27 9.01
C GLU A 614 7.58 -49.12 9.32
N GLU A 615 8.45 -49.97 8.74
CA GLU A 615 9.91 -49.94 8.90
C GLU A 615 10.63 -49.02 7.88
N GLN A 616 9.87 -48.24 7.11
CA GLN A 616 10.36 -47.36 6.05
C GLN A 616 9.91 -45.92 6.26
N SER A 617 10.53 -44.98 5.53
CA SER A 617 10.16 -43.56 5.57
C SER A 617 10.05 -43.00 4.17
N LEU A 618 8.91 -42.37 3.87
CA LEU A 618 8.68 -41.68 2.61
C LEU A 618 8.98 -40.18 2.79
N ILE A 619 9.94 -39.67 2.02
CA ILE A 619 10.35 -38.27 2.06
C ILE A 619 9.97 -37.61 0.72
N VAL A 620 9.23 -36.51 0.77
CA VAL A 620 8.87 -35.68 -0.37
C VAL A 620 9.60 -34.34 -0.24
N ILE A 621 10.22 -33.90 -1.33
CA ILE A 621 11.02 -32.66 -1.36
C ILE A 621 10.36 -31.67 -2.32
N ASN A 622 10.20 -30.42 -1.88
CA ASN A 622 9.65 -29.33 -2.69
C ASN A 622 10.71 -28.24 -2.93
N ASP A 623 11.07 -27.95 -4.18
CA ASP A 623 11.98 -26.84 -4.51
C ASP A 623 11.21 -25.51 -4.53
N ILE A 624 11.54 -24.63 -3.59
CA ILE A 624 10.92 -23.31 -3.44
C ILE A 624 11.81 -22.17 -3.96
N SER A 625 12.95 -22.48 -4.58
CA SER A 625 13.92 -21.49 -5.07
C SER A 625 13.29 -20.48 -6.04
N GLN A 626 12.41 -20.94 -6.93
CA GLN A 626 11.73 -20.05 -7.88
C GLN A 626 10.76 -19.11 -7.18
N ARG A 627 9.96 -19.62 -6.24
CA ARG A 627 8.99 -18.83 -5.47
C ARG A 627 9.66 -17.72 -4.66
N ILE A 628 10.84 -17.97 -4.09
CA ILE A 628 11.61 -16.96 -3.37
C ILE A 628 12.15 -15.87 -4.33
N ARG A 629 12.64 -16.26 -5.52
CA ARG A 629 13.10 -15.31 -6.54
C ARG A 629 11.97 -14.42 -7.02
N ASP A 630 10.82 -15.00 -7.37
CA ASP A 630 9.65 -14.27 -7.86
C ASP A 630 9.11 -13.30 -6.79
N ALA A 631 9.10 -13.71 -5.51
CA ALA A 631 8.71 -12.85 -4.40
C ALA A 631 9.67 -11.67 -4.19
N SER A 632 10.97 -11.89 -4.34
CA SER A 632 12.00 -10.85 -4.23
C SER A 632 11.89 -9.82 -5.38
N GLU A 633 11.70 -10.30 -6.62
CA GLU A 633 11.52 -9.44 -7.79
C GLU A 633 10.24 -8.62 -7.71
N LYS A 634 9.14 -9.24 -7.27
CA LYS A 634 7.87 -8.55 -7.04
C LYS A 634 8.01 -7.43 -6.00
N ASN A 635 8.64 -7.70 -4.86
CA ASN A 635 8.86 -6.67 -3.83
C ASN A 635 9.72 -5.51 -4.36
N LYS A 636 10.74 -5.80 -5.18
CA LYS A 636 11.57 -4.76 -5.82
C LYS A 636 10.76 -3.90 -6.78
N LEU A 637 9.90 -4.50 -7.60
CA LEU A 637 9.00 -3.80 -8.51
C LEU A 637 7.94 -2.97 -7.77
N GLU A 638 7.37 -3.48 -6.68
CA GLU A 638 6.42 -2.75 -5.85
C GLU A 638 7.07 -1.52 -5.20
N MET A 639 8.29 -1.63 -4.68
CA MET A 639 9.04 -0.49 -4.15
C MET A 639 9.36 0.55 -5.24
N GLN A 640 9.76 0.11 -6.43
CA GLN A 640 9.99 1.01 -7.58
C GLN A 640 8.71 1.71 -8.01
N LEU A 641 7.58 1.01 -8.05
CA LEU A 641 6.28 1.57 -8.42
C LEU A 641 5.80 2.60 -7.39
N GLN A 642 5.90 2.29 -6.09
CA GLN A 642 5.55 3.25 -5.04
C GLN A 642 6.42 4.51 -5.10
N GLN A 643 7.70 4.37 -5.42
CA GLN A 643 8.60 5.51 -5.55
C GLN A 643 8.31 6.33 -6.81
N ALA A 644 7.97 5.70 -7.93
CA ALA A 644 7.53 6.39 -9.14
C ALA A 644 6.24 7.18 -8.90
N GLN A 645 5.23 6.57 -8.26
CA GLN A 645 3.97 7.23 -7.90
C GLN A 645 4.19 8.40 -6.93
N LYS A 646 5.13 8.25 -5.98
CA LYS A 646 5.50 9.35 -5.08
C LYS A 646 6.16 10.50 -5.84
N MET A 647 7.02 10.20 -6.81
CA MET A 647 7.69 11.22 -7.63
C MET A 647 6.69 11.93 -8.55
N GLU A 648 5.75 11.20 -9.16
CA GLU A 648 4.67 11.75 -9.97
C GLU A 648 3.75 12.67 -9.14
N ALA A 649 3.34 12.24 -7.95
CA ALA A 649 2.52 13.06 -7.05
C ALA A 649 3.26 14.33 -6.57
N ILE A 650 4.55 14.24 -6.27
CA ILE A 650 5.39 15.39 -5.94
C ILE A 650 5.51 16.33 -7.15
N GLY A 651 5.61 15.79 -8.35
CA GLY A 651 5.76 16.57 -9.56
C GLY A 651 4.52 17.41 -9.89
N THR A 652 3.34 16.79 -9.84
CA THR A 652 2.05 17.48 -10.05
C THR A 652 1.80 18.57 -9.00
N LEU A 653 2.13 18.30 -7.74
CA LEU A 653 2.02 19.29 -6.65
C LEU A 653 3.02 20.43 -6.82
N ALA A 654 4.27 20.14 -7.19
CA ALA A 654 5.29 21.14 -7.43
C ALA A 654 4.93 22.07 -8.61
N GLY A 655 4.27 21.53 -9.64
CA GLY A 655 3.73 22.30 -10.76
C GLY A 655 2.69 23.34 -10.36
N GLY A 656 1.68 22.91 -9.60
CA GLY A 656 0.65 23.81 -9.06
C GLY A 656 1.22 24.87 -8.11
N ILE A 657 2.13 24.47 -7.22
CA ILE A 657 2.81 25.40 -6.30
C ILE A 657 3.65 26.43 -7.07
N ALA A 658 4.39 26.00 -8.09
CA ALA A 658 5.23 26.90 -8.88
C ALA A 658 4.42 27.93 -9.67
N HIS A 659 3.25 27.54 -10.19
CA HIS A 659 2.31 28.45 -10.82
C HIS A 659 1.93 29.60 -9.88
N ASP A 660 1.52 29.27 -8.65
CA ASP A 660 1.10 30.27 -7.66
C ASP A 660 2.25 31.20 -7.24
N PHE A 661 3.46 30.65 -7.06
CA PHE A 661 4.65 31.46 -6.79
C PHE A 661 4.98 32.41 -7.93
N ASN A 662 4.86 31.97 -9.18
CA ASN A 662 5.12 32.80 -10.35
C ASN A 662 4.12 33.97 -10.46
N ASN A 663 2.85 33.76 -10.09
CA ASN A 663 1.84 34.82 -10.05
C ASN A 663 2.15 35.86 -8.98
N ILE A 664 2.55 35.44 -7.77
CA ILE A 664 2.95 36.35 -6.69
C ILE A 664 4.20 37.15 -7.10
N LEU A 665 5.20 36.48 -7.67
CA LEU A 665 6.44 37.12 -8.12
C LEU A 665 6.18 38.13 -9.25
N ALA A 666 5.27 37.84 -10.18
CA ALA A 666 4.88 38.76 -11.24
C ALA A 666 4.34 40.08 -10.68
N VAL A 667 3.44 40.01 -9.68
CA VAL A 667 2.87 41.21 -9.03
C VAL A 667 3.94 42.01 -8.30
N ILE A 668 4.79 41.35 -7.50
CA ILE A 668 5.84 42.01 -6.72
C ILE A 668 6.84 42.71 -7.64
N LEU A 669 7.33 42.01 -8.68
CA LEU A 669 8.29 42.56 -9.63
C LEU A 669 7.67 43.71 -10.43
N GLY A 670 6.43 43.56 -10.90
CA GLY A 670 5.75 44.60 -11.65
C GLY A 670 5.54 45.88 -10.85
N TYR A 671 5.09 45.79 -9.59
CA TYR A 671 4.98 46.99 -8.74
C TYR A 671 6.34 47.59 -8.37
N ALA A 672 7.38 46.79 -8.16
CA ALA A 672 8.72 47.29 -7.90
C ALA A 672 9.29 48.05 -9.10
N GLU A 673 9.12 47.53 -10.31
CA GLU A 673 9.48 48.23 -11.55
C GLU A 673 8.67 49.52 -11.73
N LEU A 674 7.37 49.50 -11.45
CA LEU A 674 6.52 50.68 -11.55
C LEU A 674 6.92 51.78 -10.55
N ALA A 675 7.21 51.40 -9.30
CA ALA A 675 7.67 52.34 -8.27
C ALA A 675 9.05 52.91 -8.60
N LYS A 676 9.93 52.10 -9.22
CA LYS A 676 11.27 52.53 -9.61
C LYS A 676 11.23 53.68 -10.64
N ASP A 677 10.31 53.63 -11.59
CA ASP A 677 10.15 54.71 -12.58
C ASP A 677 9.66 56.04 -11.95
N GLU A 678 9.02 56.02 -10.76
CA GLU A 678 8.46 57.22 -10.12
C GLU A 678 9.43 57.91 -9.15
N VAL A 679 10.50 57.22 -8.76
CA VAL A 679 11.49 57.76 -7.82
C VAL A 679 12.61 58.50 -8.55
N PRO A 680 13.21 59.55 -7.94
CA PRO A 680 14.33 60.25 -8.54
C PRO A 680 15.53 59.32 -8.78
N ALA A 681 16.17 59.50 -9.94
CA ALA A 681 17.40 58.77 -10.29
C ALA A 681 18.50 58.99 -9.25
N ASN A 682 19.27 57.94 -8.97
CA ASN A 682 20.29 57.80 -7.93
C ASN A 682 19.79 57.97 -6.48
N SER A 683 18.48 57.87 -6.21
CA SER A 683 17.95 57.92 -4.85
C SER A 683 18.25 56.63 -4.06
N VAL A 684 18.20 56.70 -2.73
CA VAL A 684 18.31 55.51 -1.86
C VAL A 684 17.17 54.54 -2.15
N ILE A 685 15.97 55.06 -2.41
CA ILE A 685 14.77 54.26 -2.71
C ILE A 685 14.91 53.53 -4.05
N GLU A 686 15.52 54.15 -5.08
CA GLU A 686 15.81 53.46 -6.34
C GLU A 686 16.75 52.25 -6.11
N LYS A 687 17.78 52.41 -5.27
CA LYS A 687 18.71 51.31 -4.92
C LYS A 687 18.02 50.21 -4.11
N ASP A 688 17.12 50.56 -3.20
CA ASP A 688 16.34 49.59 -2.43
C ASP A 688 15.38 48.79 -3.34
N LEU A 689 14.72 49.47 -4.29
CA LEU A 689 13.87 48.84 -5.29
C LEU A 689 14.68 47.93 -6.23
N ASP A 690 15.91 48.30 -6.59
CA ASP A 690 16.82 47.40 -7.32
C ASP A 690 17.11 46.12 -6.55
N GLN A 691 17.29 46.19 -5.23
CA GLN A 691 17.47 44.98 -4.41
C GLN A 691 16.22 44.12 -4.36
N VAL A 692 15.02 44.71 -4.32
CA VAL A 692 13.75 43.97 -4.41
C VAL A 692 13.63 43.24 -5.75
N ILE A 693 13.95 43.90 -6.86
CA ILE A 693 13.94 43.31 -8.20
C ILE A 693 14.96 42.17 -8.31
N VAL A 694 16.18 42.35 -7.80
CA VAL A 694 17.21 41.30 -7.76
C VAL A 694 16.75 40.10 -6.93
N GLY A 695 16.14 40.36 -5.76
CA GLY A 695 15.60 39.31 -4.89
C GLY A 695 14.46 38.53 -5.53
N GLY A 696 13.51 39.22 -6.16
CA GLY A 696 12.39 38.59 -6.87
C GLY A 696 12.83 37.76 -8.07
N ASN A 697 13.79 38.24 -8.88
CA ASN A 697 14.37 37.46 -9.97
C ASN A 697 15.13 36.23 -9.46
N ARG A 698 15.78 36.31 -8.30
CA ARG A 698 16.41 35.14 -7.67
C ARG A 698 15.37 34.11 -7.21
N ALA A 699 14.24 34.55 -6.67
CA ALA A 699 13.14 33.67 -6.30
C ALA A 699 12.53 32.98 -7.54
N LYS A 700 12.39 33.69 -8.65
CA LYS A 700 11.96 33.12 -9.95
C LYS A 700 12.86 31.96 -10.39
N GLU A 701 14.18 32.12 -10.28
CA GLU A 701 15.12 31.05 -10.64
C GLU A 701 15.06 29.84 -9.69
N LEU A 702 14.77 30.05 -8.40
CA LEU A 702 14.54 28.95 -7.46
C LEU A 702 13.27 28.15 -7.80
N VAL A 703 12.20 28.83 -8.20
CA VAL A 703 10.96 28.17 -8.64
C VAL A 703 11.20 27.33 -9.90
N LYS A 704 11.94 27.87 -10.89
CA LYS A 704 12.38 27.10 -12.07
C LYS A 704 13.19 25.84 -11.70
N GLN A 705 14.06 25.91 -10.69
CA GLN A 705 14.82 24.75 -10.24
C GLN A 705 13.95 23.67 -9.59
N ILE A 706 12.91 24.07 -8.84
CA ILE A 706 11.92 23.14 -8.28
C ILE A 706 11.15 22.44 -9.42
N LEU A 707 10.79 23.18 -10.46
CA LEU A 707 10.14 22.62 -11.65
C LEU A 707 11.04 21.67 -12.45
N ALA A 708 12.32 22.00 -12.59
CA ALA A 708 13.29 21.12 -13.25
C ALA A 708 13.48 19.77 -12.53
N PHE A 709 13.25 19.72 -11.21
CA PHE A 709 13.29 18.49 -10.43
C PHE A 709 12.02 17.63 -10.61
N SER A 710 10.90 18.23 -11.01
CA SER A 710 9.61 17.59 -11.23
C SER A 710 9.51 16.90 -12.60
N ARG A 711 10.19 17.42 -13.62
CA ARG A 711 10.03 16.97 -15.02
C ARG A 711 10.72 15.63 -15.34
N GLN A 712 10.03 14.81 -16.12
CA GLN A 712 10.61 13.79 -17.01
C GLN A 712 10.37 14.23 -18.46
N GLU A 713 11.23 15.04 -19.07
CA GLU A 713 11.09 15.46 -20.48
C GLU A 713 12.35 15.22 -21.32
N LYS A 714 12.15 15.20 -22.65
CA LYS A 714 13.17 15.04 -23.70
C LYS A 714 14.27 16.08 -23.56
N VAL A 715 15.50 15.60 -23.48
CA VAL A 715 16.73 16.41 -23.38
C VAL A 715 16.95 17.20 -24.68
N GLU A 716 16.74 18.52 -24.65
CA GLU A 716 17.06 19.39 -25.78
C GLU A 716 18.53 19.85 -25.65
N ARG A 717 19.39 19.39 -26.56
CA ARG A 717 20.83 19.64 -26.48
C ARG A 717 21.20 20.85 -27.34
N LEU A 718 21.75 21.89 -26.71
CA LEU A 718 22.13 23.13 -27.38
C LEU A 718 23.66 23.30 -27.37
N PRO A 719 24.27 23.88 -28.42
CA PRO A 719 25.65 24.34 -28.38
C PRO A 719 25.83 25.41 -27.30
N MET A 720 26.68 25.13 -26.31
CA MET A 720 26.84 26.03 -25.15
C MET A 720 28.26 26.04 -24.58
N LYS A 721 28.58 27.13 -23.86
CA LYS A 721 29.83 27.32 -23.12
C LYS A 721 29.62 27.02 -21.64
N VAL A 722 30.28 25.98 -21.11
CA VAL A 722 30.19 25.58 -19.69
C VAL A 722 30.62 26.70 -18.75
N GLN A 723 31.54 27.57 -19.19
CA GLN A 723 32.05 28.70 -18.42
C GLN A 723 30.94 29.64 -17.91
N VAL A 724 29.90 29.86 -18.72
CA VAL A 724 28.81 30.78 -18.39
C VAL A 724 27.98 30.21 -17.24
N LEU A 725 27.56 28.95 -17.38
CA LEU A 725 26.81 28.25 -16.32
C LEU A 725 27.63 28.05 -15.06
N LEU A 726 28.92 27.77 -15.18
CA LEU A 726 29.79 27.58 -14.01
C LEU A 726 29.87 28.87 -13.18
N LYS A 727 30.03 30.03 -13.84
CA LYS A 727 30.01 31.34 -13.15
C LYS A 727 28.66 31.62 -12.49
N GLU A 728 27.55 31.26 -13.14
CA GLU A 728 26.20 31.41 -12.58
C GLU A 728 25.99 30.51 -11.36
N ALA A 729 26.32 29.21 -11.46
CA ALA A 729 26.24 28.26 -10.38
C ALA A 729 27.10 28.69 -9.17
N MET A 730 28.28 29.28 -9.39
CA MET A 730 29.12 29.82 -8.32
C MET A 730 28.47 30.98 -7.57
N ARG A 731 27.76 31.88 -8.27
CA ARG A 731 26.99 32.96 -7.62
C ARG A 731 25.88 32.42 -6.73
N MET A 732 25.27 31.29 -7.10
CA MET A 732 24.21 30.65 -6.32
C MET A 732 24.74 29.81 -5.16
N LEU A 733 25.87 29.11 -5.36
CA LEU A 733 26.46 28.23 -4.35
C LEU A 733 27.13 29.00 -3.21
N ARG A 734 27.68 30.19 -3.48
CA ARG A 734 28.38 30.95 -2.44
C ARG A 734 27.49 31.29 -1.23
N PRO A 735 26.24 31.77 -1.39
CA PRO A 735 25.33 32.00 -0.26
C PRO A 735 24.81 30.72 0.44
N SER A 736 24.79 29.57 -0.24
CA SER A 736 24.31 28.31 0.35
C SER A 736 25.40 27.53 1.10
N LEU A 737 26.67 27.80 0.81
CA LEU A 737 27.81 27.18 1.47
C LEU A 737 28.20 27.98 2.73
N PRO A 738 28.50 27.32 3.86
CA PRO A 738 29.03 27.98 5.03
C PRO A 738 30.30 28.80 4.72
N SER A 739 30.51 29.90 5.44
CA SER A 739 31.73 30.71 5.32
C SER A 739 33.01 29.96 5.68
N THR A 740 32.90 28.80 6.34
CA THR A 740 33.99 27.89 6.69
C THR A 740 34.55 27.10 5.50
N ILE A 741 33.93 27.18 4.32
CA ILE A 741 34.42 26.56 3.08
C ILE A 741 35.05 27.65 2.19
N GLU A 742 36.34 27.49 1.90
CA GLU A 742 37.10 28.27 0.93
C GLU A 742 36.80 27.74 -0.49
N ILE A 743 36.37 28.61 -1.41
CA ILE A 743 36.08 28.23 -2.80
C ILE A 743 37.22 28.75 -3.68
N GLN A 744 37.90 27.84 -4.38
CA GLN A 744 38.94 28.17 -5.36
C GLN A 744 38.47 27.76 -6.76
N THR A 745 38.49 28.69 -7.70
CA THR A 745 38.00 28.47 -9.07
C THR A 745 39.09 28.79 -10.09
N GLU A 746 39.39 27.83 -10.96
CA GLU A 746 40.31 27.98 -12.09
C GLU A 746 39.54 27.64 -13.37
N ILE A 747 39.20 28.66 -14.17
CA ILE A 747 38.35 28.50 -15.35
C ILE A 747 39.15 28.97 -16.56
N ASP A 748 39.52 28.04 -17.44
CA ASP A 748 40.15 28.37 -18.71
C ASP A 748 39.14 29.11 -19.63
N PRO A 749 39.41 30.37 -20.02
CA PRO A 749 38.53 31.15 -20.87
C PRO A 749 38.35 30.56 -22.27
N LEU A 750 39.27 29.69 -22.73
CA LEU A 750 39.29 29.10 -24.07
C LEU A 750 38.77 27.65 -24.13
N CYS A 751 37.86 27.27 -23.22
CA CYS A 751 37.12 26.02 -23.35
C CYS A 751 36.13 26.11 -24.54
N GLY A 752 36.14 25.09 -25.41
CA GLY A 752 35.27 25.02 -26.59
C GLY A 752 33.78 24.86 -26.26
N PHE A 753 32.94 24.84 -27.28
CA PHE A 753 31.50 24.57 -27.13
C PHE A 753 31.26 23.09 -26.86
N ILE A 754 30.23 22.78 -26.08
CA ILE A 754 29.70 21.43 -25.89
C ILE A 754 28.24 21.38 -26.36
N LEU A 755 27.75 20.20 -26.72
CA LEU A 755 26.34 19.99 -27.04
C LEU A 755 25.64 19.36 -25.83
N ALA A 756 24.96 20.17 -25.02
CA ALA A 756 24.34 19.71 -23.78
C ALA A 756 23.08 20.51 -23.44
N ASP A 757 22.25 19.97 -22.56
CA ASP A 757 21.15 20.68 -21.92
C ASP A 757 21.70 21.54 -20.77
N PRO A 758 21.48 22.87 -20.77
CA PRO A 758 21.95 23.75 -19.70
C PRO A 758 21.49 23.35 -18.30
N THR A 759 20.26 22.86 -18.16
CA THR A 759 19.67 22.43 -16.88
C THR A 759 20.39 21.20 -16.34
N GLN A 760 20.75 20.24 -17.21
CA GLN A 760 21.47 19.04 -16.79
C GLN A 760 22.94 19.35 -16.42
N VAL A 761 23.60 20.23 -17.17
CA VAL A 761 24.97 20.68 -16.81
C VAL A 761 24.95 21.42 -15.47
N HIS A 762 23.96 22.28 -15.25
CA HIS A 762 23.75 22.95 -13.96
C HIS A 762 23.50 21.95 -12.82
N GLN A 763 22.71 20.91 -13.07
CA GLN A 763 22.45 19.83 -12.11
C GLN A 763 23.72 19.05 -11.75
N ILE A 764 24.61 18.77 -12.71
CA ILE A 764 25.91 18.15 -12.44
C ILE A 764 26.72 19.01 -11.48
N ILE A 765 26.87 20.30 -11.77
CA ILE A 765 27.65 21.24 -10.95
C ILE A 765 27.07 21.32 -9.53
N MET A 766 25.76 21.53 -9.40
CA MET A 766 25.08 21.65 -8.11
C MET A 766 25.22 20.38 -7.26
N ASN A 767 25.04 19.20 -7.86
CA ASN A 767 25.12 17.93 -7.14
C ASN A 767 26.55 17.64 -6.64
N LEU A 768 27.57 17.88 -7.46
CA LEU A 768 28.96 17.69 -7.06
C LEU A 768 29.36 18.66 -5.93
N CYS A 769 29.04 19.96 -6.06
CA CYS A 769 29.35 20.95 -5.02
C CYS A 769 28.58 20.72 -3.72
N THR A 770 27.32 20.27 -3.79
CA THR A 770 26.52 19.93 -2.60
C THR A 770 27.04 18.68 -1.91
N ASN A 771 27.52 17.69 -2.67
CA ASN A 771 28.17 16.51 -2.10
C ASN A 771 29.49 16.86 -1.42
N ALA A 772 30.30 17.72 -2.03
CA ALA A 772 31.52 18.27 -1.42
C ALA A 772 31.23 19.01 -0.11
N ASN A 773 30.19 19.86 -0.07
CA ASN A 773 29.75 20.52 1.16
C ASN A 773 29.40 19.52 2.27
N HIS A 774 28.59 18.51 1.95
CA HIS A 774 28.22 17.47 2.91
C HIS A 774 29.41 16.63 3.38
N ALA A 775 30.43 16.45 2.54
CA ALA A 775 31.65 15.71 2.90
C ALA A 775 32.53 16.50 3.88
N MET A 776 32.53 17.83 3.79
CA MET A 776 33.26 18.75 4.67
C MET A 776 32.49 19.10 5.95
N ASP A 777 31.15 19.10 5.92
CA ASP A 777 30.24 19.28 7.06
C ASP A 777 30.70 20.42 8.02
N LYS A 778 30.70 20.20 9.34
CA LYS A 778 31.14 21.20 10.33
C LYS A 778 32.64 21.47 10.36
N SER A 779 33.48 20.63 9.74
CA SER A 779 34.95 20.80 9.74
C SER A 779 35.41 21.95 8.85
N GLY A 780 34.57 22.41 7.91
CA GLY A 780 35.01 23.33 6.86
C GLY A 780 36.02 22.67 5.92
N GLY A 781 36.64 23.46 5.04
CA GLY A 781 37.64 22.94 4.10
C GLY A 781 37.75 23.77 2.84
N ARG A 782 38.34 23.17 1.80
CA ARG A 782 38.52 23.80 0.49
C ARG A 782 37.74 23.05 -0.57
N LEU A 783 36.92 23.78 -1.32
CA LEU A 783 36.27 23.34 -2.54
C LEU A 783 37.04 23.93 -3.73
N HIS A 784 37.71 23.07 -4.49
CA HIS A 784 38.43 23.45 -5.70
C HIS A 784 37.63 23.05 -6.93
N ILE A 785 37.46 23.99 -7.86
CA ILE A 785 36.70 23.81 -9.10
C ILE A 785 37.59 24.24 -10.26
N GLU A 786 37.92 23.30 -11.14
CA GLU A 786 38.76 23.52 -12.32
C GLU A 786 37.93 23.24 -13.58
N LEU A 787 38.05 24.10 -14.59
CA LEU A 787 37.52 23.85 -15.93
C LEU A 787 38.63 24.05 -16.95
N LYS A 788 39.02 22.98 -17.64
CA LYS A 788 40.10 22.99 -18.63
C LYS A 788 39.74 22.21 -19.89
N ARG A 789 40.43 22.52 -20.99
CA ARG A 789 40.39 21.73 -22.22
C ARG A 789 41.53 20.71 -22.24
N ILE A 790 41.24 19.47 -22.62
CA ILE A 790 42.25 18.44 -22.88
C ILE A 790 42.01 17.81 -24.26
N SER A 791 43.09 17.39 -24.91
CA SER A 791 43.04 16.58 -26.14
C SER A 791 43.43 15.15 -25.79
N ILE A 792 42.62 14.17 -26.22
CA ILE A 792 42.88 12.74 -25.97
C ILE A 792 43.30 12.10 -27.30
N ASP A 793 44.56 11.63 -27.35
CA ASP A 793 45.15 10.96 -28.52
C ASP A 793 44.79 9.45 -28.57
N GLU A 794 44.91 8.84 -29.76
CA GLU A 794 44.56 7.43 -30.05
C GLU A 794 45.41 6.37 -29.30
N GLU A 795 46.60 6.73 -28.77
CA GLU A 795 47.56 5.76 -28.19
C GLU A 795 47.22 5.26 -26.77
N ASN A 796 46.13 5.71 -26.15
CA ASN A 796 45.68 5.22 -24.84
C ASN A 796 44.75 3.99 -24.98
N GLU A 797 45.31 2.80 -25.18
CA GLU A 797 44.57 1.51 -25.31
C GLU A 797 43.66 1.15 -24.10
N HIS A 798 43.72 1.90 -23.00
CA HIS A 798 42.90 1.72 -21.79
C HIS A 798 41.84 2.81 -21.56
N SER A 799 41.64 3.72 -22.52
CA SER A 799 40.65 4.80 -22.45
C SER A 799 39.33 4.41 -23.12
N SER A 800 38.23 4.39 -22.36
CA SER A 800 36.85 4.25 -22.89
C SER A 800 36.30 5.54 -23.55
N LEU A 801 37.11 6.59 -23.66
CA LEU A 801 36.79 7.85 -24.36
C LEU A 801 37.25 7.78 -25.82
N ARG A 802 36.49 8.40 -26.74
CA ARG A 802 36.88 8.53 -28.14
C ARG A 802 37.99 9.58 -28.27
N SER A 803 38.85 9.46 -29.27
CA SER A 803 39.87 10.48 -29.54
C SER A 803 39.23 11.80 -29.94
N GLY A 804 39.74 12.91 -29.42
CA GLY A 804 39.19 14.24 -29.64
C GLY A 804 39.40 15.20 -28.47
N ASP A 805 38.88 16.40 -28.62
CA ASP A 805 38.95 17.45 -27.59
C ASP A 805 37.80 17.31 -26.59
N TYR A 806 38.13 17.45 -25.31
CA TYR A 806 37.18 17.40 -24.21
C TYR A 806 37.32 18.64 -23.31
N VAL A 807 36.18 19.12 -22.82
CA VAL A 807 36.13 20.03 -21.67
C VAL A 807 36.00 19.17 -20.41
N VAL A 808 36.90 19.39 -19.45
CA VAL A 808 36.95 18.67 -18.18
C VAL A 808 36.58 19.60 -17.05
N LEU A 809 35.49 19.28 -16.36
CA LEU A 809 35.09 19.90 -15.09
C LEU A 809 35.62 19.04 -13.94
N VAL A 810 36.53 19.58 -13.14
CA VAL A 810 37.03 18.95 -11.92
C VAL A 810 36.40 19.62 -10.70
N VAL A 811 35.79 18.84 -9.82
CA VAL A 811 35.29 19.30 -8.52
C VAL A 811 35.97 18.48 -7.43
N ALA A 812 36.81 19.14 -6.63
CA ALA A 812 37.59 18.51 -5.56
C ALA A 812 37.28 19.12 -4.20
N ASP A 813 37.11 18.26 -3.20
CA ASP A 813 36.89 18.63 -1.81
C ASP A 813 38.01 18.11 -0.90
N THR A 814 38.18 18.72 0.26
CA THR A 814 39.08 18.27 1.33
C THR A 814 38.32 17.61 2.48
N GLY A 815 37.19 16.97 2.19
CA GLY A 815 36.31 16.34 3.17
C GLY A 815 36.77 14.96 3.62
N LYS A 816 35.84 14.15 4.14
CA LYS A 816 36.13 12.82 4.72
C LYS A 816 36.58 11.77 3.70
N GLY A 817 36.45 12.03 2.39
CA GLY A 817 36.76 11.07 1.33
C GLY A 817 35.83 9.86 1.30
N ILE A 818 36.09 8.95 0.35
CA ILE A 818 35.28 7.77 0.04
C ILE A 818 36.16 6.53 0.28
N ALA A 819 35.62 5.53 1.00
CA ALA A 819 36.32 4.27 1.22
C ALA A 819 36.48 3.47 -0.08
N PRO A 820 37.61 2.77 -0.32
CA PRO A 820 37.87 2.02 -1.56
C PRO A 820 36.76 1.03 -1.94
N ASP A 821 36.21 0.32 -0.94
CA ASP A 821 35.13 -0.68 -1.13
C ASP A 821 33.82 -0.07 -1.66
N ASN A 822 33.67 1.26 -1.52
CA ASN A 822 32.47 1.99 -1.92
C ASN A 822 32.62 2.66 -3.28
N ILE A 823 33.84 2.85 -3.81
CA ILE A 823 34.07 3.58 -5.08
C ILE A 823 33.30 2.96 -6.24
N GLY A 824 33.24 1.63 -6.34
CA GLY A 824 32.46 0.94 -7.37
C GLY A 824 30.94 1.06 -7.22
N LYS A 825 30.46 1.42 -6.02
CA LYS A 825 29.02 1.45 -5.67
C LYS A 825 28.43 2.86 -5.63
N ILE A 826 29.25 3.91 -5.59
CA ILE A 826 28.76 5.29 -5.44
C ILE A 826 27.85 5.75 -6.60
N PHE A 827 27.94 5.09 -7.75
CA PHE A 827 27.09 5.36 -8.91
C PHE A 827 25.86 4.44 -8.98
N GLU A 828 25.70 3.49 -8.05
CA GLU A 828 24.50 2.66 -7.94
C GLU A 828 23.33 3.48 -7.39
N PRO A 829 22.13 3.40 -8.00
CA PRO A 829 20.95 4.08 -7.47
C PRO A 829 20.66 3.67 -6.02
N TYR A 830 20.36 4.66 -5.17
CA TYR A 830 20.02 4.52 -3.74
C TYR A 830 21.19 4.14 -2.82
N PHE A 831 22.40 3.99 -3.37
CA PHE A 831 23.58 3.81 -2.54
C PHE A 831 23.90 5.11 -1.77
N THR A 832 23.92 5.03 -0.44
CA THR A 832 24.26 6.16 0.43
C THR A 832 25.01 5.67 1.66
N THR A 833 26.05 6.42 2.06
CA THR A 833 26.78 6.22 3.31
C THR A 833 26.28 7.12 4.43
N LYS A 834 25.22 7.91 4.18
CA LYS A 834 24.61 8.82 5.14
C LYS A 834 23.54 8.10 5.97
N GLU A 835 23.29 8.60 7.19
CA GLU A 835 22.23 8.10 8.08
C GLU A 835 20.85 8.06 7.38
N ILE A 836 20.00 7.13 7.81
CA ILE A 836 18.65 6.94 7.26
C ILE A 836 17.89 8.28 7.31
N GLY A 837 17.48 8.77 6.14
CA GLY A 837 16.77 10.06 5.98
C GLY A 837 17.64 11.27 5.63
N LYS A 838 18.99 11.17 5.63
CA LYS A 838 19.91 12.29 5.31
C LYS A 838 20.55 12.23 3.91
N GLY A 839 20.17 11.25 3.08
CA GLY A 839 20.65 11.14 1.71
C GLY A 839 19.74 10.27 0.85
N THR A 840 19.40 10.73 -0.34
CA THR A 840 18.55 10.00 -1.29
C THR A 840 19.30 8.91 -2.06
N GLY A 841 20.64 8.96 -2.08
CA GLY A 841 21.49 8.06 -2.86
C GLY A 841 21.30 8.18 -4.38
N MET A 842 20.64 9.23 -4.86
CA MET A 842 20.31 9.40 -6.29
C MET A 842 21.28 10.33 -7.04
N GLY A 843 21.89 11.32 -6.37
CA GLY A 843 22.61 12.41 -7.05
C GLY A 843 23.74 11.96 -7.98
N LEU A 844 24.64 11.07 -7.51
CA LEU A 844 25.75 10.57 -8.32
C LEU A 844 25.30 9.59 -9.42
N ALA A 845 24.26 8.78 -9.16
CA ALA A 845 23.66 7.91 -10.17
C ALA A 845 23.03 8.72 -11.31
N THR A 846 22.34 9.82 -10.99
CA THR A 846 21.78 10.75 -11.98
C THR A 846 22.88 11.42 -12.82
N ILE A 847 23.96 11.91 -12.18
CA ILE A 847 25.11 12.49 -12.89
C ILE A 847 25.72 11.47 -13.86
N HIS A 848 25.94 10.23 -13.40
CA HIS A 848 26.51 9.17 -14.22
C HIS A 848 25.62 8.83 -15.43
N GLY A 849 24.28 8.83 -15.25
CA GLY A 849 23.31 8.68 -16.34
C GLY A 849 23.42 9.80 -17.39
N ILE A 850 23.39 11.06 -16.93
CA ILE A 850 23.49 12.25 -17.79
C ILE A 850 24.78 12.23 -18.63
N ILE A 851 25.92 11.98 -17.99
CA ILE A 851 27.22 12.01 -18.65
C ILE A 851 27.35 10.90 -19.71
N ARG A 852 26.82 9.71 -19.41
CA ARG A 852 26.78 8.60 -20.37
C ARG A 852 25.92 8.94 -21.59
N GLU A 853 24.81 9.66 -21.38
CA GLU A 853 23.94 10.14 -22.46
C GLU A 853 24.63 11.14 -23.39
N TYR A 854 25.53 11.97 -22.85
CA TYR A 854 26.36 12.90 -23.62
C TYR A 854 27.60 12.28 -24.27
N GLY A 855 27.81 10.96 -24.12
CA GLY A 855 29.02 10.29 -24.61
C GLY A 855 30.29 10.75 -23.88
N GLY A 856 30.13 11.30 -22.67
CA GLY A 856 31.20 11.71 -21.79
C GLY A 856 31.61 10.61 -20.81
N ARG A 857 32.47 10.97 -19.85
CA ARG A 857 32.91 10.09 -18.76
C ARG A 857 32.93 10.84 -17.43
N ILE A 858 32.80 10.12 -16.33
CA ILE A 858 33.08 10.63 -14.99
C ILE A 858 34.10 9.72 -14.32
N ASP A 859 35.16 10.32 -13.77
CA ASP A 859 36.15 9.64 -12.96
C ASP A 859 36.13 10.19 -11.53
N VAL A 860 36.46 9.34 -10.57
CA VAL A 860 36.60 9.72 -9.17
C VAL A 860 37.94 9.25 -8.63
N VAL A 861 38.63 10.16 -7.95
CA VAL A 861 39.81 9.86 -7.14
C VAL A 861 39.51 10.29 -5.72
N SER A 862 39.62 9.38 -4.76
CA SER A 862 39.37 9.72 -3.36
C SER A 862 40.28 8.95 -2.43
N VAL A 863 40.70 9.63 -1.36
CA VAL A 863 41.50 9.06 -0.29
C VAL A 863 40.78 9.34 1.03
N PRO A 864 40.45 8.31 1.84
CA PRO A 864 39.82 8.50 3.14
C PRO A 864 40.57 9.53 4.00
N GLY A 865 39.82 10.48 4.56
CA GLY A 865 40.35 11.58 5.39
C GLY A 865 41.03 12.72 4.62
N HIS A 866 41.20 12.62 3.30
CA HIS A 866 41.88 13.64 2.48
C HIS A 866 40.98 14.25 1.38
N GLY A 867 39.76 13.72 1.22
CA GLY A 867 38.74 14.26 0.32
C GLY A 867 38.51 13.43 -0.95
N ALA A 868 37.73 13.99 -1.87
CA ALA A 868 37.40 13.37 -3.15
C ALA A 868 37.49 14.38 -4.29
N ALA A 869 37.90 13.91 -5.47
CA ALA A 869 37.95 14.68 -6.70
C ALA A 869 37.17 13.95 -7.80
N PHE A 870 36.17 14.62 -8.36
CA PHE A 870 35.37 14.14 -9.48
C PHE A 870 35.77 14.89 -10.75
N SER A 871 36.07 14.15 -11.83
CA SER A 871 36.42 14.71 -13.14
C SER A 871 35.36 14.31 -14.17
N VAL A 872 34.67 15.29 -14.75
CA VAL A 872 33.61 15.09 -15.74
C VAL A 872 34.08 15.56 -17.10
N TYR A 873 34.02 14.68 -18.11
CA TYR A 873 34.50 14.93 -19.46
C TYR A 873 33.33 15.14 -20.42
N PHE A 874 33.30 16.30 -21.08
CA PHE A 874 32.33 16.65 -22.12
C PHE A 874 33.02 16.77 -23.49
N PRO A 875 32.51 16.12 -24.55
CA PRO A 875 33.11 16.23 -25.88
C PRO A 875 32.92 17.64 -26.46
N VAL A 876 34.00 18.22 -26.99
CA VAL A 876 33.97 19.53 -27.65
C VAL A 876 33.41 19.39 -29.05
N ILE A 877 32.52 20.30 -29.42
CA ILE A 877 32.05 20.48 -30.79
C ILE A 877 32.80 21.62 -31.47
N THR A 878 33.08 21.47 -32.76
CA THR A 878 33.63 22.54 -33.59
C THR A 878 32.54 23.59 -33.80
N ALA A 879 32.78 24.82 -33.36
CA ALA A 879 31.76 25.86 -33.23
C ALA A 879 31.06 26.19 -34.57
N VAL A 880 29.72 26.33 -34.53
CA VAL A 880 28.98 27.22 -35.43
C VAL A 880 29.05 28.60 -34.78
N GLU A 881 29.49 29.61 -35.53
CA GLU A 881 29.54 30.99 -35.07
C GLU A 881 28.14 31.46 -34.67
N THR A 882 27.93 31.70 -33.37
CA THR A 882 26.85 32.56 -32.89
C THR A 882 27.44 33.86 -32.39
N THR A 883 27.06 34.93 -33.08
CA THR A 883 27.34 36.33 -32.77
C THR A 883 26.85 36.71 -31.38
N GLU A 884 27.77 36.86 -30.42
CA GLU A 884 27.52 37.62 -29.19
C GLU A 884 27.71 39.12 -29.48
N ASN A 885 26.61 39.88 -29.41
CA ASN A 885 26.54 41.21 -28.79
C ASN A 885 25.11 41.75 -28.91
N ALA A 886 24.25 41.43 -27.95
CA ALA A 886 23.01 42.18 -27.75
C ALA A 886 23.34 43.42 -26.90
N VAL A 887 23.59 44.52 -27.59
CA VAL A 887 23.58 45.88 -27.04
C VAL A 887 22.27 46.09 -26.27
N ILE A 888 22.34 46.70 -25.08
CA ILE A 888 21.16 47.20 -24.36
C ILE A 888 20.47 48.21 -25.27
N LYS A 889 19.44 47.78 -26.01
CA LYS A 889 18.55 48.69 -26.73
C LYS A 889 17.65 49.38 -25.72
N GLU A 890 17.44 50.68 -25.92
CA GLU A 890 16.38 51.43 -25.25
C GLU A 890 15.06 50.65 -25.34
N THR A 891 14.32 50.60 -24.23
CA THR A 891 13.05 49.87 -24.14
C THR A 891 12.09 50.40 -25.22
N PRO A 892 11.70 49.59 -26.23
CA PRO A 892 10.90 50.09 -27.33
C PRO A 892 9.54 50.56 -26.82
N GLN A 893 9.20 51.82 -27.12
CA GLN A 893 7.85 52.34 -26.93
C GLN A 893 7.00 51.96 -28.14
N GLY A 894 5.78 51.51 -27.88
CA GLY A 894 4.85 51.12 -28.92
C GLY A 894 3.60 51.99 -28.95
N SER A 895 2.82 51.84 -30.02
CA SER A 895 1.49 52.41 -30.15
C SER A 895 0.55 51.35 -30.72
N GLY A 896 -0.52 51.01 -30.00
CA GLY A 896 -1.46 49.96 -30.40
C GLY A 896 -2.48 49.66 -29.30
N ARG A 897 -3.51 48.89 -29.63
CA ARG A 897 -4.59 48.49 -28.73
C ARG A 897 -4.44 47.01 -28.35
N ILE A 898 -4.22 46.73 -27.08
CA ILE A 898 -3.99 45.37 -26.57
C ILE A 898 -5.20 44.91 -25.77
N LEU A 899 -5.65 43.68 -26.04
CA LEU A 899 -6.57 42.96 -25.16
C LEU A 899 -5.74 42.07 -24.22
N LEU A 900 -5.76 42.38 -22.92
CA LEU A 900 -5.06 41.62 -21.88
C LEU A 900 -6.08 40.78 -21.09
N ILE A 901 -5.84 39.48 -21.00
CA ILE A 901 -6.77 38.51 -20.44
C ILE A 901 -6.02 37.64 -19.42
N ASP A 902 -6.51 37.63 -18.19
CA ASP A 902 -5.92 36.93 -17.05
C ASP A 902 -6.99 36.83 -15.95
N ASP A 903 -7.18 35.67 -15.33
CA ASP A 903 -8.19 35.48 -14.29
C ASP A 903 -7.82 36.15 -12.96
N GLU A 904 -6.54 36.44 -12.75
CA GLU A 904 -6.04 37.12 -11.56
C GLU A 904 -6.13 38.66 -11.70
N GLU A 905 -7.04 39.30 -10.95
CA GLU A 905 -7.28 40.75 -11.05
C GLU A 905 -6.02 41.61 -10.77
N LEU A 906 -5.14 41.14 -9.89
CA LEU A 906 -3.90 41.84 -9.57
C LEU A 906 -2.92 41.84 -10.76
N LEU A 907 -2.85 40.74 -11.52
CA LEU A 907 -2.02 40.65 -12.72
C LEU A 907 -2.58 41.54 -13.83
N LEU A 908 -3.90 41.56 -14.03
CA LEU A 908 -4.55 42.49 -14.96
C LEU A 908 -4.22 43.95 -14.62
N THR A 909 -4.30 44.30 -13.33
CA THR A 909 -4.07 45.68 -12.86
C THR A 909 -2.63 46.12 -13.09
N VAL A 910 -1.65 45.26 -12.74
CA VAL A 910 -0.22 45.56 -12.92
C VAL A 910 0.15 45.54 -14.40
N GLY A 911 -0.26 44.52 -15.13
CA GLY A 911 0.00 44.37 -16.56
C GLY A 911 -0.54 45.54 -17.37
N LYS A 912 -1.76 45.99 -17.07
CA LYS A 912 -2.35 47.21 -17.66
C LYS A 912 -1.45 48.43 -17.46
N LYS A 913 -1.03 48.70 -16.22
CA LYS A 913 -0.17 49.86 -15.91
C LYS A 913 1.18 49.78 -16.62
N VAL A 914 1.80 48.60 -16.68
CA VAL A 914 3.08 48.38 -17.36
C VAL A 914 2.94 48.63 -18.86
N LEU A 915 1.92 48.07 -19.50
CA LEU A 915 1.66 48.21 -20.94
C LEU A 915 1.24 49.65 -21.33
N GLU A 916 0.45 50.34 -20.50
CA GLU A 916 0.09 51.75 -20.71
C GLU A 916 1.33 52.66 -20.65
N ARG A 917 2.29 52.37 -19.76
CA ARG A 917 3.58 53.08 -19.70
C ARG A 917 4.48 52.81 -20.91
N LEU A 918 4.31 51.67 -21.57
CA LEU A 918 4.99 51.36 -22.83
C LEU A 918 4.33 52.03 -24.05
N GLY A 919 3.21 52.76 -23.86
CA GLY A 919 2.52 53.54 -24.90
C GLY A 919 1.28 52.86 -25.50
N TYR A 920 0.87 51.69 -25.01
CA TYR A 920 -0.28 50.96 -25.53
C TYR A 920 -1.59 51.36 -24.86
N ARG A 921 -2.71 51.23 -25.59
CA ARG A 921 -4.07 51.31 -25.02
C ARG A 921 -4.52 49.91 -24.64
N VAL A 922 -4.80 49.66 -23.37
CA VAL A 922 -5.05 48.30 -22.87
C VAL A 922 -6.49 48.15 -22.40
N THR A 923 -7.16 47.12 -22.92
CA THR A 923 -8.45 46.66 -22.39
C THR A 923 -8.23 45.35 -21.65
N THR A 924 -8.74 45.24 -20.43
CA THR A 924 -8.56 44.07 -19.56
C THR A 924 -9.86 43.28 -19.39
N LYS A 925 -9.75 41.96 -19.34
CA LYS A 925 -10.86 41.03 -19.09
C LYS A 925 -10.39 39.91 -18.19
N SER A 926 -11.16 39.59 -17.14
CA SER A 926 -10.86 38.48 -16.22
C SER A 926 -11.46 37.14 -16.63
N SER A 927 -12.37 37.14 -17.59
CA SER A 927 -13.00 35.93 -18.12
C SER A 927 -12.71 35.77 -19.60
N SER A 928 -12.31 34.56 -19.97
CA SER A 928 -12.12 34.11 -21.36
C SER A 928 -13.39 34.26 -22.20
N LEU A 929 -14.56 33.95 -21.62
CA LEU A 929 -15.86 34.10 -22.28
C LEU A 929 -16.22 35.56 -22.52
N GLU A 930 -15.97 36.44 -21.56
CA GLU A 930 -16.19 37.88 -21.75
C GLU A 930 -15.24 38.48 -22.79
N ALA A 931 -13.98 38.05 -22.80
CA ALA A 931 -13.00 38.46 -23.79
C ALA A 931 -13.44 38.05 -25.21
N LEU A 932 -13.90 36.80 -25.38
CA LEU A 932 -14.43 36.32 -26.65
C LEU A 932 -15.67 37.10 -27.09
N ALA A 933 -16.58 37.43 -26.17
CA ALA A 933 -17.78 38.20 -26.48
C ALA A 933 -17.45 39.61 -26.99
N ILE A 934 -16.54 40.33 -26.31
CA ILE A 934 -16.09 41.66 -26.74
C ILE A 934 -15.36 41.60 -28.07
N PHE A 935 -14.51 40.58 -28.26
CA PHE A 935 -13.80 40.40 -29.52
C PHE A 935 -14.76 40.13 -30.69
N LYS A 936 -15.78 39.30 -30.49
CA LYS A 936 -16.84 39.03 -31.48
C LYS A 936 -17.63 40.29 -31.86
N GLU A 937 -17.92 41.15 -30.89
CA GLU A 937 -18.66 42.40 -31.13
C GLU A 937 -17.82 43.41 -31.93
N ARG A 938 -16.51 43.49 -31.66
CA ARG A 938 -15.60 44.46 -32.28
C ARG A 938 -14.22 43.86 -32.62
N PRO A 939 -14.09 43.06 -33.69
CA PRO A 939 -12.83 42.38 -34.03
C PRO A 939 -11.67 43.33 -34.40
N ASP A 940 -12.00 44.50 -34.96
CA ASP A 940 -11.01 45.52 -35.37
C ASP A 940 -10.62 46.49 -34.23
N ALA A 941 -11.11 46.24 -33.00
CA ALA A 941 -10.81 47.09 -31.84
C ALA A 941 -9.41 46.83 -31.24
N PHE A 942 -8.77 45.73 -31.61
CA PHE A 942 -7.51 45.29 -31.01
C PHE A 942 -6.47 44.98 -32.09
N ASP A 943 -5.22 45.26 -31.75
CA ASP A 943 -4.05 45.09 -32.62
C ASP A 943 -3.20 43.89 -32.15
N ALA A 944 -3.29 43.48 -30.88
CA ALA A 944 -2.72 42.25 -30.32
C ALA A 944 -3.51 41.74 -29.10
N ILE A 945 -3.36 40.45 -28.81
CA ILE A 945 -3.97 39.81 -27.63
C ILE A 945 -2.89 39.16 -26.79
N ILE A 946 -2.97 39.38 -25.48
CA ILE A 946 -2.18 38.68 -24.47
C ILE A 946 -3.17 37.92 -23.59
N THR A 947 -3.06 36.61 -23.53
CA THR A 947 -3.97 35.77 -22.75
C THR A 947 -3.20 34.79 -21.88
N ASP A 948 -3.67 34.56 -20.65
CA ASP A 948 -3.20 33.45 -19.85
C ASP A 948 -3.69 32.11 -20.43
N GLN A 949 -2.94 31.03 -20.20
CA GLN A 949 -3.29 29.69 -20.64
C GLN A 949 -4.31 29.02 -19.70
N THR A 950 -4.15 29.18 -18.39
CA THR A 950 -4.92 28.43 -17.39
C THR A 950 -5.97 29.35 -16.77
N MET A 951 -7.11 29.45 -17.42
CA MET A 951 -8.23 30.27 -16.95
C MET A 951 -9.49 29.42 -16.72
N PRO A 952 -10.38 29.83 -15.81
CA PRO A 952 -11.70 29.23 -15.66
C PRO A 952 -12.51 29.25 -16.96
N ASP A 953 -13.43 28.30 -17.10
CA ASP A 953 -14.36 28.07 -18.21
C ASP A 953 -13.74 27.67 -19.57
N MET A 954 -12.67 28.34 -20.00
CA MET A 954 -12.02 28.11 -21.30
C MET A 954 -10.54 28.44 -21.21
N PHE A 955 -9.69 27.49 -21.65
CA PHE A 955 -8.25 27.67 -21.71
C PHE A 955 -7.85 28.75 -22.74
N GLY A 956 -6.73 29.41 -22.51
CA GLY A 956 -6.20 30.44 -23.41
C GLY A 956 -5.97 29.95 -24.83
N SER A 957 -5.51 28.71 -24.98
CA SER A 957 -5.37 28.04 -26.28
C SER A 957 -6.68 27.83 -27.02
N ASP A 958 -7.76 27.52 -26.31
CA ASP A 958 -9.08 27.32 -26.92
C ASP A 958 -9.67 28.68 -27.33
N LEU A 959 -9.49 29.68 -26.47
CA LEU A 959 -9.85 31.07 -26.75
C LEU A 959 -9.11 31.60 -27.98
N ALA A 960 -7.81 31.33 -28.10
CA ALA A 960 -7.00 31.73 -29.24
C ALA A 960 -7.54 31.13 -30.55
N GLN A 961 -7.91 29.85 -30.56
CA GLN A 961 -8.53 29.22 -31.73
C GLN A 961 -9.86 29.88 -32.12
N GLU A 962 -10.73 30.17 -31.13
CA GLU A 962 -12.01 30.83 -31.38
C GLU A 962 -11.83 32.25 -31.94
N ILE A 963 -10.79 32.96 -31.49
CA ILE A 963 -10.45 34.30 -31.98
C ILE A 963 -9.88 34.23 -33.41
N LEU A 964 -8.97 33.29 -33.68
CA LEU A 964 -8.35 33.12 -35.00
C LEU A 964 -9.36 32.70 -36.08
N LYS A 965 -10.46 32.02 -35.69
CA LYS A 965 -11.60 31.76 -36.59
C LYS A 965 -12.32 33.03 -37.05
N ILE A 966 -12.28 34.10 -36.24
CA ILE A 966 -12.90 35.38 -36.54
C ILE A 966 -11.92 36.29 -37.30
N ARG A 967 -10.67 36.36 -36.81
CA ARG A 967 -9.62 37.19 -37.36
C ARG A 967 -8.28 36.45 -37.33
N ALA A 968 -7.92 35.84 -38.46
CA ALA A 968 -6.74 34.97 -38.56
C ALA A 968 -5.39 35.71 -38.53
N ASP A 969 -5.38 37.03 -38.81
CA ASP A 969 -4.16 37.85 -38.86
C ASP A 969 -3.78 38.46 -37.51
N ILE A 970 -4.65 38.36 -36.49
CA ILE A 970 -4.38 39.02 -35.21
C ILE A 970 -3.27 38.27 -34.45
N PRO A 971 -2.22 38.98 -33.99
CA PRO A 971 -1.20 38.36 -33.18
C PRO A 971 -1.70 38.04 -31.77
N ILE A 972 -1.49 36.79 -31.34
CA ILE A 972 -1.83 36.29 -30.00
C ILE A 972 -0.54 35.85 -29.30
N ILE A 973 -0.35 36.35 -28.07
CA ILE A 973 0.71 35.96 -27.15
C ILE A 973 0.06 35.17 -26.02
N LEU A 974 0.45 33.91 -25.87
CA LEU A 974 -0.04 33.03 -24.82
C LEU A 974 0.95 33.01 -23.65
N CYS A 975 0.47 33.32 -22.46
CA CYS A 975 1.25 33.36 -21.23
C CYS A 975 0.90 32.14 -20.35
N THR A 976 1.87 31.59 -19.63
CA THR A 976 1.58 30.59 -18.59
C THR A 976 2.53 30.69 -17.40
N GLY A 977 2.02 30.38 -16.20
CA GLY A 977 2.82 30.20 -14.98
C GLY A 977 3.47 28.82 -14.85
N TYR A 978 3.02 27.83 -15.63
CA TYR A 978 3.49 26.44 -15.62
C TYR A 978 3.13 25.73 -16.94
N SER A 979 4.05 24.96 -17.54
CA SER A 979 3.74 24.15 -18.75
C SER A 979 4.10 22.68 -18.53
N ASP A 980 3.08 21.84 -18.41
CA ASP A 980 3.23 20.37 -18.38
C ASP A 980 2.60 19.68 -19.60
N GLN A 981 1.73 20.38 -20.35
CA GLN A 981 0.91 19.77 -21.41
C GLN A 981 0.87 20.58 -22.72
N PHE A 982 1.60 21.71 -22.78
CA PHE A 982 1.52 22.66 -23.90
C PHE A 982 2.91 23.24 -24.19
N ASP A 983 3.43 23.05 -25.41
CA ASP A 983 4.75 23.51 -25.85
C ASP A 983 4.67 24.58 -26.96
N THR A 984 5.82 25.16 -27.30
CA THR A 984 5.94 26.24 -28.30
C THR A 984 5.56 25.76 -29.70
N ASP A 985 5.90 24.52 -30.06
CA ASP A 985 5.59 23.92 -31.36
C ASP A 985 4.08 23.72 -31.53
N MET A 986 3.41 23.25 -30.48
CA MET A 986 1.96 23.09 -30.42
C MET A 986 1.26 24.46 -30.45
N ALA A 987 1.80 25.47 -29.76
CA ALA A 987 1.27 26.84 -29.84
C ALA A 987 1.32 27.41 -31.27
N HIS A 988 2.46 27.29 -31.95
CA HIS A 988 2.60 27.73 -33.35
C HIS A 988 1.69 26.96 -34.32
N SER A 989 1.52 25.65 -34.10
CA SER A 989 0.60 24.82 -34.90
C SER A 989 -0.86 25.28 -34.82
N LEU A 990 -1.22 25.96 -33.73
CA LEU A 990 -2.55 26.52 -33.49
C LEU A 990 -2.71 27.96 -33.98
N GLY A 991 -1.68 28.53 -34.63
CA GLY A 991 -1.68 29.91 -35.11
C GLY A 991 -1.37 30.97 -34.03
N ILE A 992 -0.92 30.55 -32.85
CA ILE A 992 -0.44 31.46 -31.80
C ILE A 992 0.96 31.95 -32.19
N ARG A 993 1.19 33.26 -32.06
CA ARG A 993 2.43 33.87 -32.55
C ARG A 993 3.58 33.73 -31.56
N GLU A 994 3.32 33.79 -30.26
CA GLU A 994 4.33 33.65 -29.22
C GLU A 994 3.76 32.90 -28.00
N PHE A 995 4.59 32.07 -27.36
CA PHE A 995 4.29 31.36 -26.12
C PHE A 995 5.36 31.66 -25.07
N VAL A 996 4.95 32.16 -23.90
CA VAL A 996 5.89 32.75 -22.93
C VAL A 996 5.58 32.39 -21.47
N LEU A 997 6.62 32.14 -20.69
CA LEU A 997 6.53 31.85 -19.26
C LEU A 997 6.49 33.12 -18.40
N LYS A 998 5.52 33.19 -17.49
CA LYS A 998 5.44 34.19 -16.41
C LYS A 998 6.51 33.93 -15.35
N PRO A 999 6.95 34.96 -14.59
CA PRO A 999 6.61 36.38 -14.73
C PRO A 999 7.36 37.06 -15.89
N LEU A 1000 6.65 37.92 -16.64
CA LEU A 1000 7.21 38.74 -17.72
C LEU A 1000 7.67 40.10 -17.17
N THR A 1001 8.92 40.49 -17.46
CA THR A 1001 9.42 41.82 -17.08
C THR A 1001 8.95 42.87 -18.08
N LYS A 1002 8.97 44.15 -17.70
CA LYS A 1002 8.67 45.28 -18.61
C LYS A 1002 9.50 45.22 -19.91
N VAL A 1003 10.78 44.86 -19.82
CA VAL A 1003 11.67 44.76 -20.98
C VAL A 1003 11.28 43.60 -21.89
N THR A 1004 10.97 42.44 -21.32
CA THR A 1004 10.53 41.27 -22.09
C THR A 1004 9.21 41.53 -22.82
N LEU A 1005 8.24 42.14 -22.14
CA LEU A 1005 6.95 42.55 -22.74
C LEU A 1005 7.13 43.55 -23.88
N ALA A 1006 7.97 44.57 -23.70
CA ALA A 1006 8.25 45.57 -24.72
C ALA A 1006 8.86 44.95 -26.00
N ASN A 1007 9.83 44.05 -25.82
CA ASN A 1007 10.49 43.37 -26.94
C ASN A 1007 9.55 42.41 -27.68
N LEU A 1008 8.74 41.64 -26.94
CA LEU A 1008 7.75 40.73 -27.52
C LEU A 1008 6.74 41.48 -28.37
N LEU A 1009 6.13 42.53 -27.81
CA LEU A 1009 5.12 43.31 -28.52
C LEU A 1009 5.70 44.07 -29.72
N SER A 1010 6.92 44.58 -29.59
CA SER A 1010 7.63 45.22 -30.71
C SER A 1010 7.90 44.23 -31.86
N GLY A 1011 8.33 43.00 -31.55
CA GLY A 1011 8.53 41.97 -32.58
C GLY A 1011 7.21 41.51 -33.22
N VAL A 1012 6.18 41.36 -32.40
CA VAL A 1012 4.87 40.83 -32.81
C VAL A 1012 4.05 41.83 -33.64
N LEU A 1013 4.12 43.13 -33.30
CA LEU A 1013 3.44 44.22 -34.01
C LEU A 1013 4.29 44.87 -35.11
N GLY A 1014 5.63 44.80 -35.01
CA GLY A 1014 6.57 45.39 -35.96
C GLY A 1014 6.79 44.58 -37.24
N GLY A 1015 6.37 43.31 -37.28
CA GLY A 1015 6.49 42.42 -38.45
C GLY A 1015 5.58 42.74 -39.64
N GLN A 1016 5.05 43.97 -39.77
CA GLN A 1016 4.28 44.43 -40.94
C GLN A 1016 5.08 45.35 -41.89
N GLN A 1017 6.41 45.45 -41.72
CA GLN A 1017 7.29 46.03 -42.73
C GLN A 1017 8.41 45.06 -43.09
N GLU A 1018 8.09 44.09 -43.96
CA GLU A 1018 8.98 43.61 -45.02
C GLU A 1018 8.16 43.11 -46.21
#